data_AF-A0A9D1Y9C4-F1
#
_entry.id   AF-A0A9D1Y9C4-F1
#
_cell.length_a   1.000
_cell.length_b   1.000
_cell.length_c   1.000
_cell.angle_alpha   90.00
_cell.angle_beta   90.00
_cell.angle_gamma   90.00
#
_symmetry.space_group_name_H-M   'P 1'
#
loop_
_entity.id
_entity.type
_entity.pdbx_description
1 polymer ?
#
loop_
_entity_poly.entity_id
_entity_poly.type
_entity_poly.pdbx_seq_one_letter_code
_entity_poly.pdbx_strand_id
1 'polypeptide(L)'
;TPLIISGQGDKSTQLYTIVDDFVSRLKGQRVTSVDTKEEEDPDVDADYVVDEKARTVTLTARGVKKAEQQFQLENLADPENTTLSHHINQAIKARGLMKRDIDYVVKDGEVIIVDEFTGRLMFGRRYSEGLHQAIEAKEHVTVARESKTLATITFQNYFRLYNKLSGMTGTAMTEEEEFGTIYALDIVEIPTNKPLARIDHPDVVYKNEVGKYRAIVNQIEACHQKGQPVLVGTVSIEKSEELSAMLKKRGIKHNVLNAKFHEKEAEIVAQAGKLGAVTVATNMAGRGTDIMLGGNAEFLAKAELRKAGLSDELIAESTGFAETDNQEILDARRMFTEAESKYKDEIKEEAEKVRAVGGLFILGTERHESRRIDNQLRGRAGRQGDPGESKFFLSLEDDIMRLFGSERVMGMMEKLGVDEDTPIDAKILSNAIENAQKQVESRNFQTRKTVLEYDDVMNTQRQVIYEQRRKVLDGENLKESVQNMITTVITNEVNAHMGELKHMDAENWREVCAQYRGMFLTPDELKFTDEELQQYDAQGLIDLLRERASDVYTRKEQELGEPLMRELERVMMLRVVDEYWMDNIDAMQELRQGIGLRAYGQNDPVVEYKREGHEMFENMIAAIQEETIRRIFLARIQVGANVKRERVARVTGESGGGDQTVKKQPVKKGMKIGRNDPCPCGSGKKWKKCDCAEYHGPEYQ
;
A
#
# COMPACT_ATOMS: atom_id res chain seq x y z
N THR A 1 2.26 5.44 0.72
CA THR A 1 1.88 4.40 -0.27
C THR A 1 0.38 4.20 -0.26
N PRO A 2 -0.29 4.14 -1.42
CA PRO A 2 -1.73 3.85 -1.51
C PRO A 2 -2.07 2.38 -1.22
N LEU A 3 -3.34 2.12 -0.91
CA LEU A 3 -3.96 0.80 -0.91
C LEU A 3 -4.36 0.46 -2.35
N ILE A 4 -3.95 -0.71 -2.85
CA ILE A 4 -4.16 -1.11 -4.25
C ILE A 4 -4.69 -2.54 -4.29
N ILE A 5 -5.77 -2.76 -5.03
CA ILE A 5 -6.29 -4.08 -5.38
C ILE A 5 -5.94 -4.32 -6.84
N SER A 6 -5.28 -5.44 -7.12
CA SER A 6 -4.86 -5.77 -8.48
C SER A 6 -5.53 -7.04 -8.99
N GLY A 7 -5.86 -7.03 -10.27
CA GLY A 7 -6.46 -8.13 -11.01
C GLY A 7 -5.48 -8.74 -11.99
N GLN A 8 -5.88 -9.87 -12.58
CA GLN A 8 -5.10 -10.53 -13.61
C GLN A 8 -4.97 -9.60 -14.83
N GLY A 9 -3.77 -9.09 -15.09
CA GLY A 9 -3.44 -8.38 -16.31
C GLY A 9 -3.10 -9.32 -17.45
N ASP A 10 -2.57 -8.72 -18.53
CA ASP A 10 -2.13 -9.45 -19.71
C ASP A 10 -1.00 -10.44 -19.40
N LYS A 11 -0.72 -11.37 -20.33
CA LYS A 11 0.27 -12.43 -20.10
C LYS A 11 1.63 -11.81 -19.74
N SER A 12 2.30 -12.42 -18.76
CA SER A 12 3.70 -12.15 -18.43
C SER A 12 4.51 -12.12 -19.72
N THR A 13 5.07 -10.95 -20.02
CA THR A 13 5.88 -10.74 -21.20
C THR A 13 7.28 -11.27 -20.89
N GLN A 14 7.84 -12.06 -21.81
CA GLN A 14 9.28 -12.38 -21.82
C GLN A 14 10.15 -11.11 -21.78
N LEU A 15 9.56 -9.96 -22.06
CA LEU A 15 10.14 -8.64 -22.03
C LEU A 15 10.80 -8.30 -20.68
N TYR A 16 10.21 -8.66 -19.53
CA TYR A 16 10.86 -8.39 -18.23
C TYR A 16 12.22 -9.07 -18.10
N THR A 17 12.32 -10.33 -18.54
CA THR A 17 13.59 -11.08 -18.52
C THR A 17 14.58 -10.49 -19.52
N ILE A 18 14.13 -10.19 -20.75
CA ILE A 18 14.98 -9.59 -21.80
C ILE A 18 15.53 -8.23 -21.36
N VAL A 19 14.69 -7.40 -20.76
CA VAL A 19 15.05 -6.07 -20.29
C VAL A 19 15.96 -6.15 -19.07
N ASP A 20 15.70 -7.07 -18.12
CA ASP A 20 16.61 -7.28 -16.99
C ASP A 20 18.00 -7.78 -17.46
N ASP A 21 18.05 -8.70 -18.43
CA ASP A 21 19.30 -9.16 -19.04
C ASP A 21 20.07 -8.01 -19.72
N PHE A 22 19.36 -7.07 -20.35
CA PHE A 22 19.95 -5.83 -20.87
C PHE A 22 20.48 -4.94 -19.75
N VAL A 23 19.66 -4.62 -18.75
CA VAL A 23 20.04 -3.72 -17.65
C VAL A 23 21.16 -4.31 -16.79
N SER A 24 21.24 -5.64 -16.64
CA SER A 24 22.33 -6.32 -15.93
C SER A 24 23.73 -6.03 -16.51
N ARG A 25 23.80 -5.65 -17.79
CA ARG A 25 25.02 -5.31 -18.52
C ARG A 25 25.31 -3.81 -18.54
N LEU A 26 24.40 -2.98 -18.03
CA LEU A 26 24.57 -1.55 -17.94
C LEU A 26 25.43 -1.16 -16.72
N LYS A 27 26.28 -0.16 -16.91
CA LYS A 27 27.11 0.43 -15.86
C LYS A 27 26.31 1.47 -15.09
N GLY A 28 25.89 1.14 -13.88
CA GLY A 28 25.25 2.10 -12.97
C GLY A 28 26.28 2.91 -12.18
N GLN A 29 26.02 4.20 -12.00
CA GLN A 29 26.76 5.05 -11.06
C GLN A 29 25.84 5.51 -9.94
N ARG A 30 26.28 5.36 -8.69
CA ARG A 30 25.58 5.87 -7.51
C ARG A 30 26.18 7.23 -7.15
N VAL A 31 25.34 8.23 -6.98
CA VAL A 31 25.73 9.56 -6.52
C VAL A 31 24.88 9.96 -5.32
N THR A 32 25.44 10.79 -4.45
CA THR A 32 24.75 11.25 -3.23
C THR A 32 23.53 12.09 -3.61
N SER A 33 23.67 13.01 -4.56
CA SER A 33 22.58 13.75 -5.19
C SER A 33 23.04 14.18 -6.58
N VAL A 34 22.13 14.21 -7.55
CA VAL A 34 22.42 14.83 -8.84
C VAL A 34 22.12 16.32 -8.74
N ASP A 35 23.12 17.20 -8.89
CA ASP A 35 22.82 18.61 -9.16
C ASP A 35 22.21 18.70 -10.56
N THR A 36 21.15 19.50 -10.74
CA THR A 36 20.45 19.76 -12.03
C THR A 36 21.36 20.13 -13.24
N LYS A 37 22.68 20.28 -13.06
CA LYS A 37 23.67 20.49 -14.13
C LYS A 37 24.47 19.24 -14.51
N GLU A 38 24.43 18.17 -13.71
CA GLU A 38 25.15 16.90 -13.96
C GLU A 38 24.27 15.83 -14.62
N GLU A 39 22.93 15.95 -14.56
CA GLU A 39 21.99 15.02 -15.22
C GLU A 39 22.17 14.96 -16.75
N GLU A 40 22.69 16.03 -17.35
CA GLU A 40 22.91 16.17 -18.79
C GLU A 40 24.39 16.15 -19.19
N ASP A 41 25.34 15.90 -18.27
CA ASP A 41 26.76 15.89 -18.62
C ASP A 41 27.03 14.71 -19.58
N PRO A 42 27.33 14.97 -20.88
CA PRO A 42 27.53 13.92 -21.86
C PRO A 42 28.80 13.08 -21.59
N ASP A 43 29.66 13.51 -20.67
CA ASP A 43 30.90 12.82 -20.28
C ASP A 43 30.74 11.88 -19.06
N VAL A 44 29.51 11.69 -18.54
CA VAL A 44 29.25 10.71 -17.47
C VAL A 44 29.54 9.28 -17.96
N ASP A 45 30.58 8.65 -17.42
CA ASP A 45 30.97 7.27 -17.71
C ASP A 45 30.05 6.24 -17.01
N ALA A 46 28.73 6.41 -17.17
CA ALA A 46 27.68 5.54 -16.67
C ALA A 46 26.51 5.48 -17.66
N ASP A 47 25.80 4.35 -17.67
CA ASP A 47 24.61 4.13 -18.48
C ASP A 47 23.32 4.53 -17.74
N TYR A 48 23.34 4.52 -16.40
CA TYR A 48 22.28 5.08 -15.57
C TYR A 48 22.85 5.61 -14.27
N VAL A 49 22.19 6.62 -13.72
CA VAL A 49 22.56 7.27 -12.46
C VAL A 49 21.50 6.96 -11.41
N VAL A 50 21.95 6.53 -10.23
CA VAL A 50 21.13 6.32 -9.05
C VAL A 50 21.39 7.48 -8.11
N ASP A 51 20.37 8.32 -7.92
CA ASP A 51 20.38 9.35 -6.88
C ASP A 51 19.92 8.71 -5.57
N GLU A 52 20.88 8.53 -4.65
CA GLU A 52 20.58 7.88 -3.37
C GLU A 52 19.78 8.78 -2.44
N LYS A 53 20.01 10.10 -2.50
CA LYS A 53 19.21 11.06 -1.75
C LYS A 53 17.81 11.04 -2.30
N ALA A 54 17.58 11.41 -3.56
CA ALA A 54 16.26 11.47 -4.18
C ALA A 54 15.55 10.10 -4.30
N ARG A 55 16.27 8.99 -4.13
CA ARG A 55 15.79 7.62 -4.38
C ARG A 55 15.17 7.52 -5.78
N THR A 56 15.85 8.09 -6.77
CA THR A 56 15.47 8.07 -8.18
C THR A 56 16.56 7.38 -9.00
N VAL A 57 16.17 6.84 -10.16
CA VAL A 57 17.11 6.28 -11.13
C VAL A 57 16.76 6.84 -12.49
N THR A 58 17.76 7.34 -13.19
CA THR A 58 17.59 7.98 -14.49
C THR A 58 18.59 7.39 -15.48
N LEU A 59 18.14 7.09 -16.70
CA LEU A 59 19.04 6.71 -17.80
C LEU A 59 19.87 7.93 -18.23
N THR A 60 21.16 7.72 -18.47
CA THR A 60 21.99 8.74 -19.12
C THR A 60 21.77 8.71 -20.63
N ALA A 61 22.20 9.75 -21.35
CA ALA A 61 22.21 9.74 -22.82
C ALA A 61 22.93 8.51 -23.41
N ARG A 62 23.99 8.05 -22.74
CA ARG A 62 24.70 6.81 -23.10
C ARG A 62 23.84 5.56 -22.90
N GLY A 63 23.10 5.49 -21.79
CA GLY A 63 22.15 4.40 -21.53
C GLY A 63 21.01 4.36 -22.55
N VAL A 64 20.44 5.51 -22.88
CA VAL A 64 19.42 5.66 -23.93
C VAL A 64 19.94 5.14 -25.27
N LYS A 65 21.13 5.60 -25.69
CA LYS A 65 21.75 5.14 -26.95
C LYS A 65 22.01 3.64 -26.97
N LYS A 66 22.43 3.03 -25.85
CA LYS A 66 22.58 1.57 -25.75
C LYS A 66 21.24 0.84 -25.84
N ALA A 67 20.18 1.40 -25.25
CA ALA A 67 18.85 0.83 -25.34
C ALA A 67 18.35 0.87 -26.79
N GLU A 68 18.47 2.01 -27.46
CA GLU A 68 18.10 2.17 -28.88
C GLU A 68 18.85 1.18 -29.78
N GLN A 69 20.16 0.97 -29.56
CA GLN A 69 20.94 -0.01 -30.30
C GLN A 69 20.53 -1.46 -30.03
N GLN A 70 20.28 -1.81 -28.76
CA GLN A 70 19.94 -3.18 -28.37
C GLN A 70 18.54 -3.58 -28.89
N PHE A 71 17.59 -2.65 -28.86
CA PHE A 71 16.20 -2.88 -29.26
C PHE A 71 15.87 -2.41 -30.68
N GLN A 72 16.86 -1.88 -31.42
CA GLN A 72 16.74 -1.42 -32.81
C GLN A 72 15.67 -0.33 -32.99
N LEU A 73 15.74 0.70 -32.15
CA LEU A 73 14.80 1.83 -32.14
C LEU A 73 15.46 3.10 -32.70
N GLU A 74 14.66 3.97 -33.32
CA GLU A 74 15.11 5.30 -33.74
C GLU A 74 15.20 6.27 -32.55
N ASN A 75 14.18 6.28 -31.68
CA ASN A 75 14.15 7.09 -30.47
C ASN A 75 13.36 6.39 -29.36
N LEU A 76 13.98 6.20 -28.20
CA LEU A 76 13.33 5.55 -27.04
C LEU A 76 12.15 6.35 -26.48
N ALA A 77 12.12 7.68 -26.69
CA ALA A 77 11.10 8.56 -26.16
C ALA A 77 9.82 8.63 -27.01
N ASP A 78 9.78 7.94 -28.15
CA ASP A 78 8.60 7.95 -29.02
C ASP A 78 7.39 7.27 -28.34
N PRO A 79 6.14 7.74 -28.57
CA PRO A 79 4.94 7.19 -27.93
C PRO A 79 4.76 5.68 -28.13
N GLU A 80 5.19 5.15 -29.28
CA GLU A 80 5.12 3.72 -29.59
C GLU A 80 6.03 2.86 -28.70
N ASN A 81 7.08 3.46 -28.12
CA ASN A 81 8.09 2.79 -27.28
C ASN A 81 7.83 2.91 -25.77
N THR A 82 6.70 3.53 -25.37
CA THR A 82 6.34 3.80 -23.97
C THR A 82 6.42 2.55 -23.08
N THR A 83 5.92 1.40 -23.56
CA THR A 83 5.95 0.15 -22.81
C THR A 83 7.38 -0.33 -22.54
N LEU A 84 8.25 -0.31 -23.55
CA LEU A 84 9.65 -0.72 -23.39
C LEU A 84 10.39 0.23 -22.45
N SER A 85 10.21 1.54 -22.62
CA SER A 85 10.79 2.57 -21.76
C SER A 85 10.38 2.36 -20.30
N HIS A 86 9.10 2.08 -20.05
CA HIS A 86 8.60 1.72 -18.72
C HIS A 86 9.33 0.49 -18.15
N HIS A 87 9.45 -0.60 -18.91
CA HIS A 87 10.13 -1.81 -18.44
C HIS A 87 11.61 -1.57 -18.12
N ILE A 88 12.33 -0.80 -18.95
CA ILE A 88 13.73 -0.43 -18.70
C ILE A 88 13.83 0.38 -17.41
N ASN A 89 12.95 1.36 -17.22
CA ASN A 89 12.89 2.18 -16.01
C ASN A 89 12.61 1.33 -14.76
N GLN A 90 11.71 0.34 -14.83
CA GLN A 90 11.47 -0.56 -13.69
C GLN A 90 12.66 -1.48 -13.41
N ALA A 91 13.37 -1.96 -14.44
CA ALA A 91 14.55 -2.80 -14.27
C ALA A 91 15.74 -2.04 -13.66
N ILE A 92 16.03 -0.81 -14.12
CA ILE A 92 17.06 0.04 -13.49
C ILE A 92 16.65 0.43 -12.06
N LYS A 93 15.37 0.63 -11.79
CA LYS A 93 14.85 0.89 -10.42
C LYS A 93 15.03 -0.32 -9.52
N ALA A 94 14.68 -1.52 -10.00
CA ALA A 94 14.84 -2.78 -9.26
C ALA A 94 16.32 -3.05 -8.92
N ARG A 95 17.25 -2.78 -9.84
CA ARG A 95 18.70 -2.98 -9.62
C ARG A 95 19.36 -1.84 -8.84
N GLY A 96 18.94 -0.61 -9.07
CA GLY A 96 19.53 0.60 -8.49
C GLY A 96 19.06 0.90 -7.07
N LEU A 97 17.75 0.80 -6.79
CA LEU A 97 17.17 1.23 -5.51
C LEU A 97 16.75 0.07 -4.62
N MET A 98 16.23 -1.02 -5.17
CA MET A 98 15.64 -2.09 -4.38
C MET A 98 16.72 -3.03 -3.86
N LYS A 99 16.93 -3.05 -2.54
CA LYS A 99 17.93 -3.87 -1.85
C LYS A 99 17.27 -5.11 -1.24
N ARG A 100 17.87 -6.26 -1.52
CA ARG A 100 17.51 -7.53 -0.87
C ARG A 100 17.83 -7.45 0.63
N ASP A 101 17.00 -8.09 1.45
CA ASP A 101 17.04 -8.10 2.91
C ASP A 101 16.78 -6.75 3.61
N ILE A 102 16.42 -5.71 2.84
CA ILE A 102 15.98 -4.40 3.32
C ILE A 102 14.58 -4.08 2.78
N ASP A 103 14.42 -4.01 1.46
CA ASP A 103 13.15 -3.69 0.81
C ASP A 103 12.31 -4.96 0.49
N TYR A 104 12.98 -6.09 0.29
CA TYR A 104 12.33 -7.38 0.02
C TYR A 104 13.24 -8.56 0.41
N VAL A 105 12.66 -9.75 0.57
CA VAL A 105 13.38 -11.02 0.71
C VAL A 105 12.90 -12.00 -0.35
N VAL A 106 13.76 -12.93 -0.75
CA VAL A 106 13.38 -14.03 -1.65
C VAL A 106 13.23 -15.30 -0.82
N LYS A 107 12.05 -15.91 -0.85
CA LYS A 107 11.78 -17.15 -0.11
C LYS A 107 10.89 -18.07 -0.92
N ASP A 108 11.22 -19.35 -0.94
CA ASP A 108 10.45 -20.39 -1.64
C ASP A 108 10.20 -20.08 -3.13
N GLY A 109 11.12 -19.33 -3.77
CA GLY A 109 11.01 -18.90 -5.16
C GLY A 109 10.09 -17.69 -5.40
N GLU A 110 9.66 -17.00 -4.35
CA GLU A 110 8.82 -15.80 -4.42
C GLU A 110 9.50 -14.58 -3.78
N VAL A 111 9.23 -13.39 -4.32
CA VAL A 111 9.65 -12.10 -3.74
C VAL A 111 8.62 -11.67 -2.70
N ILE A 112 9.07 -11.42 -1.48
CA ILE A 112 8.22 -10.99 -0.36
C ILE A 112 8.70 -9.63 0.12
N ILE A 113 7.81 -8.64 0.13
CA ILE A 113 8.14 -7.27 0.53
C ILE A 113 8.40 -7.20 2.04
N VAL A 114 9.39 -6.41 2.44
CA VAL A 114 9.67 -6.07 3.84
C VAL A 114 9.10 -4.68 4.13
N ASP A 115 8.31 -4.55 5.19
CA ASP A 115 7.82 -3.24 5.66
C ASP A 115 8.99 -2.42 6.23
N GLU A 116 9.23 -1.24 5.67
CA GLU A 116 10.38 -0.38 6.01
C GLU A 116 10.37 0.07 7.49
N PHE A 117 9.20 0.26 8.09
CA PHE A 117 9.09 0.74 9.47
C PHE A 117 9.20 -0.37 10.50
N THR A 118 8.63 -1.53 10.20
CA THR A 118 8.45 -2.62 11.16
C THR A 118 9.35 -3.82 10.88
N GLY A 119 9.98 -3.89 9.70
CA GLY A 119 10.75 -5.05 9.23
C GLY A 119 9.89 -6.26 8.88
N ARG A 120 8.55 -6.14 8.90
CA ARG A 120 7.63 -7.28 8.77
C ARG A 120 7.55 -7.78 7.32
N LEU A 121 7.48 -9.10 7.16
CA LEU A 121 7.26 -9.72 5.85
C LEU A 121 5.79 -9.59 5.42
N MET A 122 5.56 -8.95 4.28
CA MET A 122 4.22 -8.65 3.78
C MET A 122 3.76 -9.67 2.73
N PHE A 123 3.35 -10.85 3.20
CA PHE A 123 2.86 -11.93 2.33
C PHE A 123 1.62 -11.52 1.52
N GLY A 124 1.61 -11.88 0.24
CA GLY A 124 0.49 -11.57 -0.67
C GLY A 124 0.49 -10.15 -1.22
N ARG A 125 1.41 -9.28 -0.77
CA ARG A 125 1.58 -7.93 -1.32
C ARG A 125 2.59 -7.93 -2.45
N ARG A 126 2.36 -7.05 -3.43
CA ARG A 126 3.24 -6.87 -4.58
C ARG A 126 3.56 -5.39 -4.78
N TYR A 127 4.73 -5.12 -5.33
CA TYR A 127 5.05 -3.77 -5.81
C TYR A 127 4.23 -3.50 -7.08
N SER A 128 3.68 -2.31 -7.18
CA SER A 128 2.87 -1.90 -8.33
C SER A 128 3.74 -1.52 -9.53
N GLU A 129 3.09 -1.23 -10.67
CA GLU A 129 3.74 -0.64 -11.85
C GLU A 129 4.87 -1.49 -12.43
N GLY A 130 4.73 -2.82 -12.44
CA GLY A 130 5.74 -3.71 -13.00
C GLY A 130 7.03 -3.85 -12.18
N LEU A 131 7.19 -3.08 -11.09
CA LEU A 131 8.39 -3.13 -10.25
C LEU A 131 8.57 -4.50 -9.59
N HIS A 132 7.48 -5.16 -9.19
CA HIS A 132 7.57 -6.49 -8.58
C HIS A 132 8.09 -7.50 -9.59
N GLN A 133 7.59 -7.47 -10.82
CA GLN A 133 8.01 -8.31 -11.94
C GLN A 133 9.48 -8.04 -12.31
N ALA A 134 9.91 -6.77 -12.27
CA ALA A 134 11.30 -6.40 -12.48
C ALA A 134 12.22 -6.95 -11.37
N ILE A 135 11.79 -6.92 -10.10
CA ILE A 135 12.54 -7.56 -8.99
C ILE A 135 12.54 -9.09 -9.15
N GLU A 136 11.42 -9.69 -9.55
CA GLU A 136 11.32 -11.12 -9.82
C GLU A 136 12.31 -11.54 -10.92
N ALA A 137 12.41 -10.77 -12.01
CA ALA A 137 13.38 -10.98 -13.08
C ALA A 137 14.82 -10.84 -12.59
N LYS A 138 15.13 -9.76 -11.84
CA LYS A 138 16.44 -9.49 -11.23
C LYS A 138 16.93 -10.62 -10.34
N GLU A 139 16.04 -11.20 -9.54
CA GLU A 139 16.37 -12.30 -8.61
C GLU A 139 16.26 -13.69 -9.26
N HIS A 140 16.02 -13.75 -10.57
CA HIS A 140 15.87 -14.97 -11.36
C HIS A 140 14.79 -15.92 -10.82
N VAL A 141 13.70 -15.36 -10.28
CA VAL A 141 12.51 -16.11 -9.90
C VAL A 141 11.45 -16.09 -11.01
N THR A 142 10.39 -16.87 -10.86
CA THR A 142 9.34 -16.95 -11.89
C THR A 142 8.57 -15.64 -11.95
N VAL A 143 8.70 -14.92 -13.08
CA VAL A 143 8.00 -13.65 -13.30
C VAL A 143 6.50 -13.91 -13.45
N ALA A 144 5.73 -13.42 -12.48
CA ALA A 144 4.29 -13.53 -12.49
C ALA A 144 3.67 -12.62 -13.56
N ARG A 145 2.39 -12.84 -13.88
CA ARG A 145 1.67 -11.94 -14.81
C ARG A 145 1.63 -10.51 -14.26
N GLU A 146 1.62 -9.54 -15.17
CA GLU A 146 1.32 -8.16 -14.80
C GLU A 146 -0.06 -8.08 -14.16
N SER A 147 -0.21 -7.11 -13.27
CA SER A 147 -1.40 -6.94 -12.47
C SER A 147 -2.03 -5.59 -12.82
N LYS A 148 -3.26 -5.59 -13.32
CA LYS A 148 -4.03 -4.36 -13.57
C LYS A 148 -4.59 -3.81 -12.27
N THR A 149 -4.67 -2.49 -12.11
CA THR A 149 -5.21 -1.90 -10.89
C THR A 149 -6.73 -1.86 -10.95
N LEU A 150 -7.41 -2.67 -10.15
CA LEU A 150 -8.87 -2.72 -10.10
C LEU A 150 -9.47 -1.64 -9.20
N ALA A 151 -8.76 -1.30 -8.13
CA ALA A 151 -9.13 -0.25 -7.20
C ALA A 151 -7.90 0.28 -6.49
N THR A 152 -7.90 1.57 -6.20
CA THR A 152 -6.85 2.23 -5.42
C THR A 152 -7.49 3.25 -4.47
N ILE A 153 -6.89 3.48 -3.31
CA ILE A 153 -7.22 4.58 -2.39
C ILE A 153 -6.03 4.87 -1.47
N THR A 154 -5.69 6.12 -1.23
CA THR A 154 -4.68 6.44 -0.20
C THR A 154 -5.21 6.24 1.22
N PHE A 155 -4.33 5.98 2.19
CA PHE A 155 -4.75 5.93 3.60
C PHE A 155 -5.39 7.24 4.05
N GLN A 156 -4.87 8.37 3.55
CA GLN A 156 -5.39 9.70 3.76
C GLN A 156 -6.86 9.78 3.37
N ASN A 157 -7.19 9.50 2.10
CA ASN A 157 -8.57 9.55 1.63
C ASN A 157 -9.45 8.44 2.23
N TYR A 158 -8.90 7.27 2.52
CA TYR A 158 -9.64 6.22 3.22
C TYR A 158 -10.11 6.65 4.61
N PHE A 159 -9.23 7.20 5.45
CA PHE A 159 -9.60 7.65 6.79
C PHE A 159 -10.49 8.89 6.77
N ARG A 160 -10.40 9.74 5.74
CA ARG A 160 -11.32 10.89 5.54
C ARG A 160 -12.77 10.47 5.27
N LEU A 161 -13.04 9.20 4.91
CA LEU A 161 -14.40 8.69 4.76
C LEU A 161 -15.13 8.51 6.09
N TYR A 162 -14.40 8.46 7.22
CA TYR A 162 -15.01 8.26 8.53
C TYR A 162 -15.61 9.56 9.05
N ASN A 163 -16.88 9.51 9.46
CA ASN A 163 -17.57 10.66 10.08
C ASN A 163 -16.88 11.15 11.36
N LYS A 164 -16.21 10.26 12.08
CA LYS A 164 -15.44 10.56 13.28
C LYS A 164 -14.10 9.83 13.19
N LEU A 165 -13.02 10.59 13.24
CA LEU A 165 -11.65 10.08 13.23
C LEU A 165 -10.96 10.50 14.52
N SER A 166 -10.26 9.56 15.15
CA SER A 166 -9.44 9.80 16.34
C SER A 166 -8.29 8.80 16.35
N GLY A 167 -7.16 9.19 16.93
CA GLY A 167 -5.98 8.33 17.04
C GLY A 167 -5.25 8.54 18.37
N MET A 168 -4.38 7.60 18.70
CA MET A 168 -3.51 7.67 19.86
C MET A 168 -2.10 7.22 19.50
N THR A 169 -1.09 7.96 19.98
CA THR A 169 0.32 7.60 19.83
C THR A 169 1.14 8.38 20.84
N GLY A 170 2.30 7.85 21.25
CA GLY A 170 3.20 8.52 22.18
C GLY A 170 4.06 9.62 21.54
N THR A 171 4.02 9.79 20.23
CA THR A 171 4.91 10.71 19.49
C THR A 171 4.19 11.48 18.38
N ALA A 172 3.02 12.05 18.68
CA ALA A 172 2.19 12.75 17.70
C ALA A 172 2.64 14.20 17.45
N MET A 173 3.13 14.90 18.48
CA MET A 173 3.38 16.35 18.47
C MET A 173 4.29 16.85 17.34
N THR A 174 5.23 16.02 16.86
CA THR A 174 6.14 16.41 15.77
C THR A 174 5.43 16.50 14.41
N GLU A 175 4.27 15.87 14.27
CA GLU A 175 3.50 15.77 13.02
C GLU A 175 2.22 16.62 13.06
N GLU A 176 2.12 17.59 13.97
CA GLU A 176 0.92 18.42 14.18
C GLU A 176 0.44 19.10 12.90
N GLU A 177 1.37 19.67 12.13
CA GLU A 177 1.05 20.31 10.84
C GLU A 177 0.45 19.31 9.85
N GLU A 178 0.98 18.09 9.77
CA GLU A 178 0.47 17.05 8.87
C GLU A 178 -0.92 16.57 9.30
N PHE A 179 -1.12 16.31 10.59
CA PHE A 179 -2.42 15.88 11.12
C PHE A 179 -3.50 16.96 10.96
N GLY A 180 -3.16 18.23 11.22
CA GLY A 180 -4.06 19.35 11.01
C GLY A 180 -4.40 19.55 9.53
N THR A 181 -3.41 19.53 8.65
CA THR A 181 -3.59 19.81 7.22
C THR A 181 -4.33 18.69 6.48
N ILE A 182 -4.00 17.42 6.76
CA ILE A 182 -4.53 16.29 6.00
C ILE A 182 -5.84 15.76 6.60
N TYR A 183 -5.92 15.68 7.93
CA TYR A 183 -7.01 15.00 8.62
C TYR A 183 -7.90 15.94 9.43
N ALA A 184 -7.56 17.23 9.52
CA ALA A 184 -8.22 18.19 10.41
C ALA A 184 -8.28 17.67 11.86
N LEU A 185 -7.18 17.06 12.32
CA LEU A 185 -7.06 16.51 13.67
C LEU A 185 -6.18 17.39 14.53
N ASP A 186 -6.71 17.80 15.67
CA ASP A 186 -5.93 18.43 16.73
C ASP A 186 -5.13 17.38 17.50
N ILE A 187 -3.95 17.77 17.97
CA ILE A 187 -3.12 16.93 18.84
C ILE A 187 -3.18 17.46 20.26
N VAL A 188 -3.55 16.59 21.19
CA VAL A 188 -3.56 16.90 22.62
C VAL A 188 -2.52 16.04 23.33
N GLU A 189 -1.52 16.69 23.92
CA GLU A 189 -0.55 16.01 24.77
C GLU A 189 -1.18 15.67 26.12
N ILE A 190 -1.37 14.38 26.38
CA ILE A 190 -1.89 13.89 27.67
C ILE A 190 -0.72 13.75 28.65
N PRO A 191 -0.79 14.36 29.85
CA PRO A 191 0.24 14.21 30.87
C PRO A 191 0.47 12.75 31.25
N THR A 192 1.72 12.39 31.52
CA THR A 192 2.06 11.04 31.96
C THR A 192 1.49 10.77 33.36
N ASN A 193 1.08 9.52 33.61
CA ASN A 193 0.58 9.09 34.93
C ASN A 193 1.60 9.30 36.07
N LYS A 194 2.89 9.14 35.75
CA LYS A 194 4.01 9.37 36.66
C LYS A 194 5.09 10.22 35.97
N PRO A 195 5.88 11.00 36.73
CA PRO A 195 7.01 11.75 36.16
C PRO A 195 8.00 10.84 35.46
N LEU A 196 8.51 11.25 34.30
CA LEU A 196 9.52 10.52 33.56
C LEU A 196 10.87 10.57 34.30
N ALA A 197 11.43 9.39 34.62
CA ALA A 197 12.73 9.27 35.28
C ALA A 197 13.85 8.78 34.33
N ARG A 198 13.56 8.63 33.03
CA ARG A 198 14.53 8.20 32.02
C ARG A 198 15.60 9.27 31.79
N ILE A 199 16.85 8.85 31.70
CA ILE A 199 17.97 9.70 31.32
C ILE A 199 18.30 9.47 29.84
N ASP A 200 18.09 10.49 29.02
CA ASP A 200 18.46 10.46 27.60
C ASP A 200 19.86 11.05 27.44
N HIS A 201 20.85 10.18 27.21
CA HIS A 201 22.24 10.60 27.01
C HIS A 201 22.44 11.21 25.62
N PRO A 202 23.38 12.16 25.47
CA PRO A 202 23.79 12.66 24.16
C PRO A 202 24.26 11.56 23.23
N ASP A 203 24.05 11.77 21.93
CA ASP A 203 24.56 10.90 20.88
C ASP A 203 26.09 10.87 20.91
N VAL A 204 26.65 9.72 20.55
CA VAL A 204 28.10 9.54 20.42
C VAL A 204 28.43 9.21 18.98
N VAL A 205 29.30 10.00 18.37
CA VAL A 205 29.65 9.88 16.95
C VAL A 205 31.06 9.32 16.81
N TYR A 206 31.22 8.33 15.94
CA TYR A 206 32.49 7.69 15.60
C TYR A 206 32.86 8.00 14.15
N LYS A 207 34.15 7.87 13.84
CA LYS A 207 34.66 8.10 12.49
C LYS A 207 34.13 7.08 11.48
N ASN A 208 34.09 5.80 11.86
CA ASN A 208 33.70 4.70 11.00
C ASN A 208 32.79 3.69 11.71
N GLU A 209 32.15 2.81 10.94
CA GLU A 209 31.24 1.79 11.50
C GLU A 209 31.97 0.80 12.42
N VAL A 210 33.22 0.45 12.11
CA VAL A 210 34.01 -0.52 12.89
C VAL A 210 34.22 -0.03 14.33
N GLY A 211 34.63 1.23 14.50
CA GLY A 211 34.79 1.88 15.80
C GLY A 211 33.46 1.99 16.55
N LYS A 212 32.40 2.40 15.84
CA LYS A 212 31.02 2.45 16.36
C LYS A 212 30.59 1.09 16.95
N TYR A 213 30.67 -0.01 16.18
CA TYR A 213 30.24 -1.33 16.62
C TYR A 213 31.08 -1.88 17.78
N ARG A 214 32.38 -1.57 17.81
CA ARG A 214 33.24 -1.92 18.95
C ARG A 214 32.78 -1.22 20.23
N ALA A 215 32.48 0.07 20.15
CA ALA A 215 31.95 0.84 21.27
C ALA A 215 30.57 0.35 21.73
N ILE A 216 29.68 0.01 20.79
CA ILE A 216 28.37 -0.58 21.08
C ILE A 216 28.52 -1.87 21.88
N VAL A 217 29.39 -2.79 21.42
CA VAL A 217 29.62 -4.07 22.10
C VAL A 217 30.20 -3.85 23.50
N ASN A 218 31.16 -2.93 23.67
CA ASN A 218 31.72 -2.59 24.97
C ASN A 218 30.66 -2.00 25.92
N GLN A 219 29.75 -1.15 25.42
CA GLN A 219 28.65 -0.61 26.21
C GLN A 219 27.66 -1.70 26.64
N ILE A 220 27.30 -2.62 25.73
CA ILE A 220 26.43 -3.75 26.05
C ILE A 220 27.08 -4.65 27.10
N GLU A 221 28.37 -4.93 26.96
CA GLU A 221 29.14 -5.73 27.92
C GLU A 221 29.15 -5.08 29.31
N ALA A 222 29.39 -3.77 29.41
CA ALA A 222 29.35 -3.05 30.68
C ALA A 222 27.96 -3.10 31.35
N CYS A 223 26.89 -2.91 30.58
CA CYS A 223 25.51 -3.01 31.08
C CYS A 223 25.20 -4.45 31.55
N HIS A 224 25.58 -5.44 30.74
CA HIS A 224 25.34 -6.85 31.03
C HIS A 224 26.09 -7.32 32.28
N GLN A 225 27.34 -6.90 32.47
CA GLN A 225 28.14 -7.19 33.68
C GLN A 225 27.51 -6.60 34.96
N LYS A 226 26.86 -5.44 34.86
CA LYS A 226 26.08 -4.82 35.94
C LYS A 226 24.73 -5.53 36.18
N GLY A 227 24.27 -6.35 35.22
CA GLY A 227 22.95 -6.96 35.22
C GLY A 227 21.83 -6.05 34.67
N GLN A 228 22.17 -4.93 34.06
CA GLN A 228 21.20 -4.00 33.46
C GLN A 228 20.66 -4.59 32.14
N PRO A 229 19.33 -4.70 31.94
CA PRO A 229 18.78 -5.16 30.67
C PRO A 229 19.03 -4.15 29.55
N VAL A 230 19.32 -4.67 28.36
CA VAL A 230 19.64 -3.86 27.18
C VAL A 230 18.74 -4.22 26.01
N LEU A 231 18.11 -3.21 25.41
CA LEU A 231 17.45 -3.30 24.10
C LEU A 231 18.28 -2.52 23.08
N VAL A 232 18.78 -3.22 22.07
CA VAL A 232 19.52 -2.62 20.96
C VAL A 232 18.61 -2.51 19.74
N GLY A 233 18.45 -1.30 19.20
CA GLY A 233 17.74 -1.04 17.95
C GLY A 233 18.70 -0.85 16.78
N THR A 234 18.57 -1.68 15.76
CA THR A 234 19.30 -1.57 14.47
C THR A 234 18.34 -1.20 13.34
N VAL A 235 18.85 -0.83 12.16
CA VAL A 235 18.02 -0.45 11.01
C VAL A 235 17.82 -1.57 9.97
N SER A 236 18.61 -2.65 10.02
CA SER A 236 18.54 -3.76 9.06
C SER A 236 18.81 -5.13 9.69
N ILE A 237 18.31 -6.17 9.04
CA ILE A 237 18.50 -7.57 9.49
C ILE A 237 19.98 -7.93 9.45
N GLU A 238 20.70 -7.49 8.41
CA GLU A 238 22.14 -7.72 8.25
C GLU A 238 22.92 -7.16 9.45
N LYS A 239 22.67 -5.89 9.82
CA LYS A 239 23.31 -5.22 10.96
C LYS A 239 22.98 -5.91 12.29
N SER A 240 21.77 -6.44 12.43
CA SER A 240 21.39 -7.26 13.59
C SER A 240 22.17 -8.56 13.69
N GLU A 241 22.35 -9.27 12.57
CA GLU A 241 23.10 -10.53 12.54
C GLU A 241 24.60 -10.31 12.74
N GLU A 242 25.16 -9.23 12.21
CA GLU A 242 26.56 -8.83 12.46
C GLU A 242 26.80 -8.56 13.95
N LEU A 243 25.95 -7.73 14.58
CA LEU A 243 26.04 -7.44 16.01
C LEU A 243 25.87 -8.72 16.85
N SER A 244 24.93 -9.59 16.47
CA SER A 244 24.72 -10.91 17.08
C SER A 244 25.98 -11.77 17.04
N ALA A 245 26.68 -11.81 15.90
CA ALA A 245 27.96 -12.51 15.78
C ALA A 245 29.04 -11.92 16.68
N MET A 246 29.12 -10.60 16.82
CA MET A 246 30.07 -9.93 17.73
C MET A 246 29.77 -10.22 19.20
N LEU A 247 28.49 -10.22 19.60
CA LEU A 247 28.06 -10.54 20.96
C LEU A 247 28.32 -12.01 21.31
N LYS A 248 28.11 -12.94 20.36
CA LYS A 248 28.46 -14.37 20.53
C LYS A 248 29.95 -14.56 20.79
N LYS A 249 30.83 -13.83 20.08
CA LYS A 249 32.29 -13.87 20.30
C LYS A 249 32.68 -13.39 21.72
N ARG A 250 31.89 -12.52 22.33
CA ARG A 250 32.06 -12.05 23.72
C ARG A 250 31.39 -12.96 24.77
N GLY A 251 30.69 -14.02 24.35
CA GLY A 251 29.98 -14.93 25.26
C GLY A 251 28.69 -14.35 25.86
N ILE A 252 28.17 -13.24 25.33
CA ILE A 252 26.96 -12.59 25.83
C ILE A 252 25.74 -13.28 25.21
N LYS A 253 24.89 -13.88 26.07
CA LYS A 253 23.61 -14.45 25.63
C LYS A 253 22.64 -13.33 25.26
N HIS A 254 22.04 -13.44 24.08
CA HIS A 254 21.11 -12.45 23.57
C HIS A 254 20.06 -13.08 22.66
N ASN A 255 18.97 -12.35 22.43
CA ASN A 255 17.95 -12.69 21.46
C ASN A 255 17.97 -11.70 20.29
N VAL A 256 17.64 -12.15 19.08
CA VAL A 256 17.53 -11.30 17.88
C VAL A 256 16.11 -11.34 17.37
N LEU A 257 15.52 -10.16 17.14
CA LEU A 257 14.16 -9.96 16.64
C LEU A 257 14.23 -9.36 15.24
N ASN A 258 13.89 -10.15 14.23
CA ASN A 258 13.99 -9.77 12.81
C ASN A 258 12.62 -9.53 12.15
N ALA A 259 11.57 -9.28 12.94
CA ALA A 259 10.20 -9.06 12.48
C ALA A 259 9.60 -10.18 11.59
N LYS A 260 10.10 -11.41 11.76
CA LYS A 260 9.66 -12.60 11.00
C LYS A 260 8.55 -13.38 11.71
N PHE A 261 8.53 -13.40 13.04
CA PHE A 261 7.61 -14.25 13.83
C PHE A 261 6.98 -13.47 15.00
N HIS A 262 5.85 -12.81 14.77
CA HIS A 262 5.28 -11.86 15.73
C HIS A 262 4.96 -12.46 17.11
N GLU A 263 4.36 -13.66 17.18
CA GLU A 263 4.02 -14.28 18.46
C GLU A 263 5.27 -14.60 19.29
N LYS A 264 6.28 -15.21 18.67
CA LYS A 264 7.55 -15.52 19.35
C LYS A 264 8.33 -14.26 19.72
N GLU A 265 8.29 -13.23 18.89
CA GLU A 265 8.94 -11.96 19.18
C GLU A 265 8.28 -11.26 20.36
N ALA A 266 6.95 -11.27 20.43
CA ALA A 266 6.21 -10.73 21.57
C ALA A 266 6.59 -11.46 22.88
N GLU A 267 6.72 -12.80 22.83
CA GLU A 267 7.19 -13.60 23.98
C GLU A 267 8.59 -13.17 24.46
N ILE A 268 9.52 -12.95 23.52
CA ILE A 268 10.89 -12.53 23.84
C ILE A 268 10.89 -11.10 24.41
N VAL A 269 10.15 -10.17 23.80
CA VAL A 269 10.07 -8.76 24.21
C VAL A 269 9.45 -8.63 25.60
N ALA A 270 8.43 -9.44 25.91
CA ALA A 270 7.82 -9.52 27.22
C ALA A 270 8.82 -9.90 28.34
N GLN A 271 9.93 -10.56 27.98
CA GLN A 271 10.98 -10.98 28.91
C GLN A 271 12.26 -10.11 28.80
N ALA A 272 12.29 -9.12 27.90
CA ALA A 272 13.47 -8.29 27.66
C ALA A 272 13.85 -7.38 28.84
N GLY A 273 12.93 -7.14 29.77
CA GLY A 273 13.16 -6.33 30.97
C GLY A 273 13.77 -7.10 32.16
N LYS A 274 14.13 -8.37 31.98
CA LYS A 274 14.73 -9.22 33.03
C LYS A 274 16.20 -8.90 33.30
N LEU A 275 16.68 -9.25 34.49
CA LEU A 275 18.04 -8.93 34.90
C LEU A 275 19.08 -9.56 33.93
N GLY A 276 19.97 -8.72 33.39
CA GLY A 276 21.00 -9.13 32.44
C GLY A 276 20.51 -9.52 31.05
N ALA A 277 19.22 -9.35 30.72
CA ALA A 277 18.70 -9.68 29.41
C ALA A 277 19.27 -8.75 28.32
N VAL A 278 19.69 -9.30 27.19
CA VAL A 278 20.14 -8.53 26.01
C VAL A 278 19.26 -8.92 24.82
N THR A 279 18.63 -7.93 24.20
CA THR A 279 17.74 -8.12 23.06
C THR A 279 18.14 -7.18 21.93
N VAL A 280 18.37 -7.72 20.74
CA VAL A 280 18.64 -6.97 19.51
C VAL A 280 17.36 -6.97 18.68
N ALA A 281 16.88 -5.79 18.32
CA ALA A 281 15.65 -5.59 17.57
C ALA A 281 15.96 -4.85 16.27
N THR A 282 15.60 -5.46 15.14
CA THR A 282 15.65 -4.83 13.83
C THR A 282 14.48 -3.87 13.67
N ASN A 283 14.76 -2.61 13.32
CA ASN A 283 13.81 -1.50 13.26
C ASN A 283 12.95 -1.42 14.53
N MET A 284 11.64 -1.57 14.39
CA MET A 284 10.68 -1.59 15.49
C MET A 284 10.15 -2.99 15.80
N ALA A 285 10.95 -4.04 15.59
CA ALA A 285 10.57 -5.40 15.99
C ALA A 285 10.16 -5.43 17.48
N GLY A 286 9.08 -6.17 17.80
CA GLY A 286 8.47 -6.13 19.13
C GLY A 286 7.58 -4.91 19.42
N ARG A 287 7.14 -4.17 18.39
CA ARG A 287 6.07 -3.17 18.51
C ARG A 287 4.76 -3.78 18.97
N GLY A 288 4.11 -3.09 19.91
CA GLY A 288 2.84 -3.52 20.52
C GLY A 288 2.98 -4.31 21.82
N THR A 289 4.17 -4.82 22.14
CA THR A 289 4.42 -5.51 23.42
C THR A 289 5.19 -4.63 24.37
N ASP A 290 4.70 -4.58 25.61
CA ASP A 290 5.30 -3.77 26.65
C ASP A 290 6.49 -4.45 27.34
N ILE A 291 7.62 -3.75 27.42
CA ILE A 291 8.80 -4.18 28.18
C ILE A 291 8.66 -3.64 29.60
N MET A 292 8.31 -4.53 30.52
CA MET A 292 8.19 -4.26 31.95
C MET A 292 9.44 -4.76 32.67
N LEU A 293 9.95 -4.01 33.66
CA LEU A 293 11.13 -4.42 34.42
C LEU A 293 10.83 -5.70 35.21
N GLY A 294 11.74 -6.68 35.15
CA GLY A 294 11.57 -8.02 35.73
C GLY A 294 10.69 -8.98 34.90
N GLY A 295 10.03 -8.50 33.85
CA GLY A 295 9.15 -9.29 32.97
C GLY A 295 7.72 -8.77 32.92
N ASN A 296 6.98 -9.14 31.87
CA ASN A 296 5.61 -8.68 31.65
C ASN A 296 4.57 -9.65 32.26
N ALA A 297 3.97 -9.26 33.39
CA ALA A 297 2.97 -10.05 34.11
C ALA A 297 1.68 -10.27 33.30
N GLU A 298 1.20 -9.25 32.57
CA GLU A 298 0.02 -9.36 31.71
C GLU A 298 0.24 -10.41 30.62
N PHE A 299 1.42 -10.42 30.01
CA PHE A 299 1.75 -11.39 28.97
C PHE A 299 1.80 -12.82 29.53
N LEU A 300 2.40 -13.01 30.71
CA LEU A 300 2.42 -14.31 31.39
C LEU A 300 1.02 -14.79 31.78
N ALA A 301 0.17 -13.89 32.27
CA ALA A 301 -1.22 -14.18 32.58
C ALA A 301 -1.99 -14.60 31.31
N LYS A 302 -1.86 -13.87 30.20
CA LYS A 302 -2.45 -14.26 28.90
C LYS A 302 -1.98 -15.64 28.43
N ALA A 303 -0.69 -15.95 28.62
CA ALA A 303 -0.15 -17.26 28.30
C ALA A 303 -0.69 -18.38 29.20
N GLU A 304 -0.91 -18.11 30.49
CA GLU A 304 -1.56 -19.06 31.43
C GLU A 304 -3.02 -19.31 31.03
N LEU A 305 -3.78 -18.27 30.70
CA LEU A 305 -5.15 -18.39 30.21
C LEU A 305 -5.23 -19.20 28.90
N ARG A 306 -4.29 -18.99 27.97
CA ARG A 306 -4.20 -19.79 26.73
C ARG A 306 -3.91 -21.26 27.03
N LYS A 307 -3.03 -21.55 28.00
CA LYS A 307 -2.75 -22.93 28.44
C LYS A 307 -3.95 -23.57 29.15
N ALA A 308 -4.78 -22.76 29.82
CA ALA A 308 -6.04 -23.20 30.41
C ALA A 308 -7.15 -23.46 29.37
N GLY A 309 -6.90 -23.20 28.08
CA GLY A 309 -7.79 -23.53 26.98
C GLY A 309 -8.74 -22.42 26.54
N LEU A 310 -8.57 -21.18 27.03
CA LEU A 310 -9.38 -20.05 26.59
C LEU A 310 -9.04 -19.66 25.15
N SER A 311 -10.05 -19.21 24.39
CA SER A 311 -9.86 -18.70 23.04
C SER A 311 -9.16 -17.33 23.04
N ASP A 312 -8.46 -17.00 21.96
CA ASP A 312 -7.79 -15.69 21.84
C ASP A 312 -8.79 -14.52 21.91
N GLU A 313 -10.04 -14.72 21.47
CA GLU A 313 -11.14 -13.74 21.58
C GLU A 313 -11.51 -13.49 23.05
N LEU A 314 -11.72 -14.55 23.84
CA LEU A 314 -12.00 -14.43 25.28
C LEU A 314 -10.83 -13.80 26.03
N ILE A 315 -9.58 -14.11 25.64
CA ILE A 315 -8.39 -13.51 26.24
C ILE A 315 -8.33 -12.00 25.92
N ALA A 316 -8.67 -11.58 24.71
CA ALA A 316 -8.74 -10.16 24.37
C ALA A 316 -9.78 -9.41 25.22
N GLU A 317 -10.99 -9.97 25.32
CA GLU A 317 -12.07 -9.44 26.15
C GLU A 317 -11.76 -9.47 27.66
N SER A 318 -10.92 -10.41 28.10
CA SER A 318 -10.47 -10.51 29.50
C SER A 318 -9.61 -9.33 29.95
N THR A 319 -8.99 -8.61 29.01
CA THR A 319 -8.20 -7.40 29.29
C THR A 319 -8.96 -6.10 29.04
N GLY A 320 -10.19 -6.19 28.52
CA GLY A 320 -11.04 -5.04 28.28
C GLY A 320 -11.81 -4.62 29.53
N PHE A 321 -12.10 -3.32 29.65
CA PHE A 321 -12.96 -2.74 30.69
C PHE A 321 -14.38 -2.44 30.20
N ALA A 322 -14.77 -2.97 29.04
CA ALA A 322 -16.11 -2.77 28.49
C ALA A 322 -17.17 -3.39 29.40
N GLU A 323 -18.28 -2.69 29.63
CA GLU A 323 -19.45 -3.23 30.32
C GLU A 323 -20.00 -4.44 29.55
N THR A 324 -20.24 -5.54 30.25
CA THR A 324 -20.76 -6.78 29.65
C THR A 324 -21.45 -7.63 30.72
N ASP A 325 -22.55 -8.27 30.32
CA ASP A 325 -23.28 -9.24 31.14
C ASP A 325 -22.88 -10.68 30.79
N ASN A 326 -21.93 -10.87 29.87
CA ASN A 326 -21.49 -12.21 29.45
C ASN A 326 -20.64 -12.87 30.54
N GLN A 327 -21.18 -13.91 31.16
CA GLN A 327 -20.53 -14.65 32.25
C GLN A 327 -19.18 -15.27 31.85
N GLU A 328 -19.01 -15.71 30.60
CA GLU A 328 -17.72 -16.27 30.14
C GLU A 328 -16.62 -15.20 30.11
N ILE A 329 -16.97 -13.97 29.71
CA ILE A 329 -16.04 -12.84 29.71
C ILE A 329 -15.72 -12.43 31.16
N LEU A 330 -16.73 -12.40 32.04
CA LEU A 330 -16.53 -12.07 33.46
C LEU A 330 -15.64 -13.10 34.17
N ASP A 331 -15.82 -14.39 33.89
CA ASP A 331 -14.99 -15.45 34.44
C ASP A 331 -13.57 -15.39 33.88
N ALA A 332 -13.40 -15.13 32.58
CA ALA A 332 -12.10 -14.92 31.96
C ALA A 332 -11.36 -13.70 32.55
N ARG A 333 -12.07 -12.59 32.82
CA ARG A 333 -11.53 -11.40 33.50
C ARG A 333 -11.05 -11.72 34.92
N ARG A 334 -11.82 -12.51 35.67
CA ARG A 334 -11.42 -12.95 37.02
C ARG A 334 -10.15 -13.81 36.96
N MET A 335 -10.11 -14.81 36.08
CA MET A 335 -8.92 -15.65 35.87
C MET A 335 -7.70 -14.82 35.47
N PHE A 336 -7.88 -13.86 34.56
CA PHE A 336 -6.82 -12.95 34.14
C PHE A 336 -6.29 -12.12 35.32
N THR A 337 -7.19 -11.53 36.11
CA THR A 337 -6.83 -10.68 37.27
C THR A 337 -6.06 -11.47 38.32
N GLU A 338 -6.49 -12.69 38.63
CA GLU A 338 -5.82 -13.59 39.58
C GLU A 338 -4.42 -13.99 39.08
N ALA A 339 -4.30 -14.41 37.82
CA ALA A 339 -3.02 -14.79 37.21
C ALA A 339 -2.06 -13.59 37.11
N GLU A 340 -2.57 -12.41 36.71
CA GLU A 340 -1.76 -11.20 36.61
C GLU A 340 -1.24 -10.76 38.00
N SER A 341 -2.06 -10.82 39.04
CA SER A 341 -1.64 -10.50 40.41
C SER A 341 -0.54 -11.46 40.90
N LYS A 342 -0.71 -12.77 40.67
CA LYS A 342 0.28 -13.78 41.01
C LYS A 342 1.62 -13.50 40.33
N TYR A 343 1.62 -13.26 39.02
CA TYR A 343 2.86 -12.97 38.29
C TYR A 343 3.47 -11.61 38.66
N LYS A 344 2.66 -10.60 38.99
CA LYS A 344 3.15 -9.31 39.52
C LYS A 344 3.93 -9.52 40.81
N ASP A 345 3.45 -10.36 41.72
CA ASP A 345 4.14 -10.66 42.97
C ASP A 345 5.44 -11.46 42.74
N GLU A 346 5.43 -12.44 41.83
CA GLU A 346 6.64 -13.20 41.45
C GLU A 346 7.73 -12.31 40.83
N ILE A 347 7.34 -11.36 39.98
CA ILE A 347 8.27 -10.48 39.25
C ILE A 347 8.80 -9.34 40.13
N LYS A 348 8.09 -8.97 41.19
CA LYS A 348 8.36 -7.78 42.00
C LYS A 348 9.81 -7.67 42.48
N GLU A 349 10.37 -8.77 42.99
CA GLU A 349 11.76 -8.78 43.47
C GLU A 349 12.77 -8.57 42.35
N GLU A 350 12.54 -9.16 41.18
CA GLU A 350 13.40 -9.00 40.01
C GLU A 350 13.28 -7.58 39.45
N ALA A 351 12.06 -7.03 39.40
CA ALA A 351 11.81 -5.65 38.97
C ALA A 351 12.59 -4.64 39.83
N GLU A 352 12.59 -4.80 41.16
CA GLU A 352 13.36 -3.95 42.06
C GLU A 352 14.87 -4.05 41.84
N LYS A 353 15.40 -5.26 41.58
CA LYS A 353 16.82 -5.43 41.22
C LYS A 353 17.15 -4.71 39.92
N VAL A 354 16.28 -4.82 38.92
CA VAL A 354 16.44 -4.14 37.63
C VAL A 354 16.39 -2.62 37.80
N ARG A 355 15.48 -2.09 38.64
CA ARG A 355 15.42 -0.66 38.99
C ARG A 355 16.72 -0.20 39.64
N ALA A 356 17.26 -0.98 40.59
CA ALA A 356 18.48 -0.65 41.32
C ALA A 356 19.72 -0.58 40.41
N VAL A 357 19.77 -1.37 39.33
CA VAL A 357 20.87 -1.34 38.35
C VAL A 357 20.69 -0.27 37.26
N GLY A 358 19.63 0.55 37.32
CA GLY A 358 19.40 1.67 36.39
C GLY A 358 18.22 1.48 35.43
N GLY A 359 17.46 0.39 35.55
CA GLY A 359 16.34 0.09 34.66
C GLY A 359 16.76 -0.35 33.27
N LEU A 360 15.85 -0.25 32.29
CA LEU A 360 16.13 -0.66 30.91
C LEU A 360 17.05 0.35 30.21
N PHE A 361 18.13 -0.16 29.60
CA PHE A 361 19.04 0.62 28.77
C PHE A 361 18.67 0.45 27.28
N ILE A 362 18.37 1.56 26.61
CA ILE A 362 18.09 1.60 25.18
C ILE A 362 19.34 2.04 24.43
N LEU A 363 19.76 1.23 23.47
CA LEU A 363 20.89 1.53 22.59
C LEU A 363 20.42 1.63 21.14
N GLY A 364 20.54 2.80 20.52
CA GLY A 364 20.37 2.95 19.07
C GLY A 364 21.71 2.80 18.36
N THR A 365 21.79 1.96 17.33
CA THR A 365 23.02 1.78 16.54
C THR A 365 23.15 2.76 15.37
N GLU A 366 22.10 3.54 15.14
CA GLU A 366 21.91 4.51 14.06
C GLU A 366 20.72 5.42 14.39
N ARG A 367 20.63 6.55 13.69
CA ARG A 367 19.42 7.39 13.66
C ARG A 367 18.49 6.88 12.56
N HIS A 368 17.19 6.90 12.83
CA HIS A 368 16.19 6.66 11.78
C HIS A 368 15.91 7.93 10.99
N GLU A 369 15.31 7.79 9.81
CA GLU A 369 14.90 8.91 8.94
C GLU A 369 13.99 9.92 9.64
N SER A 370 13.30 9.50 10.70
CA SER A 370 12.44 10.37 11.50
C SER A 370 12.78 10.30 12.99
N ARG A 371 12.83 11.48 13.61
CA ARG A 371 13.00 11.65 15.06
C ARG A 371 11.89 10.96 15.85
N ARG A 372 10.70 10.87 15.29
CA ARG A 372 9.54 10.18 15.86
C ARG A 372 9.84 8.71 16.15
N ILE A 373 10.56 8.03 15.24
CA ILE A 373 10.91 6.60 15.36
C ILE A 373 11.99 6.41 16.43
N ASP A 374 13.01 7.27 16.43
CA ASP A 374 14.03 7.25 17.49
C ASP A 374 13.40 7.44 18.88
N ASN A 375 12.45 8.37 19.00
CA ASN A 375 11.74 8.62 20.25
C ASN A 375 10.85 7.44 20.67
N GLN A 376 10.31 6.68 19.71
CA GLN A 376 9.59 5.43 20.01
C GLN A 376 10.53 4.35 20.56
N LEU A 377 11.76 4.28 20.06
CA LEU A 377 12.79 3.39 20.61
C LEU A 377 13.18 3.82 22.03
N ARG A 378 13.46 5.12 22.26
CA ARG A 378 13.71 5.66 23.61
C ARG A 378 12.55 5.41 24.57
N GLY A 379 11.32 5.57 24.09
CA GLY A 379 10.07 5.35 24.82
C GLY A 379 9.82 3.92 25.28
N ARG A 380 10.66 2.96 24.88
CA ARG A 380 10.64 1.60 25.43
C ARG A 380 11.17 1.54 26.87
N ALA A 381 12.01 2.50 27.27
CA ALA A 381 12.47 2.65 28.66
C ALA A 381 11.75 3.79 29.39
N GLY A 382 11.80 3.75 30.73
CA GLY A 382 11.27 4.81 31.59
C GLY A 382 9.76 4.79 31.81
N ARG A 383 9.11 3.64 31.61
CA ARG A 383 7.66 3.51 31.64
C ARG A 383 7.13 3.61 33.07
N GLN A 384 5.97 4.25 33.24
CA GLN A 384 5.35 4.44 34.55
C GLN A 384 6.32 4.99 35.61
N GLY A 385 7.21 5.90 35.21
CA GLY A 385 8.21 6.52 36.09
C GLY A 385 9.36 5.62 36.52
N ASP A 386 9.51 4.44 35.92
CA ASP A 386 10.68 3.59 36.14
C ASP A 386 11.98 4.32 35.72
N PRO A 387 13.12 4.02 36.37
CA PRO A 387 14.42 4.43 35.87
C PRO A 387 14.70 3.78 34.52
N GLY A 388 15.54 4.43 33.72
CA GLY A 388 15.98 3.91 32.45
C GLY A 388 16.95 4.87 31.80
N GLU A 389 17.66 4.39 30.80
CA GLU A 389 18.67 5.17 30.09
C GLU A 389 18.51 4.96 28.58
N SER A 390 18.82 5.97 27.79
CA SER A 390 18.92 5.82 26.34
C SER A 390 20.18 6.47 25.79
N LYS A 391 20.80 5.86 24.77
CA LYS A 391 21.99 6.39 24.11
C LYS A 391 22.08 5.91 22.66
N PHE A 392 22.45 6.81 21.77
CA PHE A 392 22.65 6.49 20.35
C PHE A 392 24.13 6.52 20.00
N PHE A 393 24.57 5.54 19.22
CA PHE A 393 25.92 5.40 18.69
C PHE A 393 25.85 5.56 17.18
N LEU A 394 26.57 6.54 16.64
CA LEU A 394 26.51 6.93 15.24
C LEU A 394 27.89 6.87 14.61
N SER A 395 27.93 6.75 13.29
CA SER A 395 29.13 6.85 12.46
C SER A 395 28.94 7.97 11.43
N LEU A 396 30.04 8.59 11.01
CA LEU A 396 30.04 9.48 9.83
C LEU A 396 29.71 8.71 8.53
N GLU A 397 29.89 7.39 8.54
CA GLU A 397 29.56 6.49 7.43
C GLU A 397 28.09 6.02 7.43
N ASP A 398 27.31 6.31 8.49
CA ASP A 398 25.89 5.96 8.55
C ASP A 398 25.09 6.67 7.45
N ASP A 399 24.04 6.03 6.93
CA ASP A 399 23.29 6.54 5.76
C ASP A 399 22.75 7.96 5.95
N ILE A 400 22.28 8.33 7.14
CA ILE A 400 21.81 9.70 7.41
C ILE A 400 22.95 10.72 7.31
N MET A 401 24.12 10.39 7.86
CA MET A 401 25.27 11.29 7.81
C MET A 401 25.86 11.36 6.40
N ARG A 402 25.90 10.23 5.70
CA ARG A 402 26.42 10.13 4.34
C ARG A 402 25.55 10.84 3.31
N LEU A 403 24.22 10.74 3.43
CA LEU A 403 23.27 11.28 2.44
C LEU A 403 22.83 12.72 2.75
N PHE A 404 22.79 13.10 4.02
CA PHE A 404 22.20 14.36 4.48
C PHE A 404 23.11 15.16 5.41
N GLY A 405 24.28 14.64 5.78
CA GLY A 405 25.29 15.39 6.50
C GLY A 405 25.89 16.50 5.64
N SER A 406 26.18 17.66 6.24
CA SER A 406 26.78 18.77 5.49
C SER A 406 28.21 18.42 5.05
N GLU A 407 28.54 18.63 3.78
CA GLU A 407 29.90 18.37 3.22
C GLU A 407 31.01 19.05 4.02
N ARG A 408 30.74 20.25 4.54
CA ARG A 408 31.67 21.01 5.38
C ARG A 408 32.06 20.26 6.66
N VAL A 409 31.14 19.51 7.25
CA VAL A 409 31.39 18.71 8.47
C VAL A 409 32.21 17.47 8.12
N MET A 410 31.90 16.79 7.02
CA MET A 410 32.66 15.62 6.56
C MET A 410 34.13 16.00 6.24
N GLY A 411 34.34 17.06 5.46
CA GLY A 411 35.69 17.52 5.09
C GLY A 411 36.50 18.11 6.26
N MET A 412 35.84 18.57 7.33
CA MET A 412 36.51 18.99 8.56
C MET A 412 37.00 17.77 9.36
N MET A 413 36.22 16.70 9.42
CA MET A 413 36.53 15.49 10.18
C MET A 413 37.64 14.66 9.55
N GLU A 414 37.71 14.58 8.23
CA GLU A 414 38.84 13.94 7.53
C GLU A 414 40.18 14.60 7.87
N LYS A 415 40.19 15.93 8.08
CA LYS A 415 41.40 16.70 8.42
C LYS A 415 41.77 16.65 9.90
N LEU A 416 40.83 16.32 10.79
CA LEU A 416 41.03 16.32 12.24
C LEU A 416 41.86 15.13 12.75
N GLY A 417 42.04 14.08 11.94
CA GLY A 417 42.92 12.96 12.28
C GLY A 417 42.50 12.17 13.52
N VAL A 418 41.21 12.19 13.88
CA VAL A 418 40.66 11.44 15.02
C VAL A 418 40.82 9.94 14.77
N ASP A 419 41.24 9.20 15.80
CA ASP A 419 41.30 7.74 15.75
C ASP A 419 39.90 7.13 15.71
N GLU A 420 39.82 5.85 15.37
CA GLU A 420 38.54 5.16 15.15
C GLU A 420 37.78 4.85 16.45
N ASP A 421 38.47 4.81 17.61
CA ASP A 421 37.90 4.43 18.90
C ASP A 421 37.51 5.65 19.78
N THR A 422 38.03 6.83 19.46
CA THR A 422 37.72 8.06 20.20
C THR A 422 36.37 8.64 19.75
N PRO A 423 35.43 8.84 20.68
CA PRO A 423 34.17 9.48 20.35
C PRO A 423 34.36 10.96 20.03
N ILE A 424 33.75 11.41 18.95
CA ILE A 424 33.78 12.79 18.50
C ILE A 424 32.72 13.58 19.27
N ASP A 425 33.14 14.19 20.38
CA ASP A 425 32.25 15.06 21.16
C ASP A 425 32.32 16.50 20.63
N ALA A 426 31.35 16.85 19.78
CA ALA A 426 31.11 18.23 19.45
C ALA A 426 29.60 18.46 19.37
N LYS A 427 29.06 19.32 20.25
CA LYS A 427 27.68 19.85 20.15
C LYS A 427 27.30 20.31 18.73
N ILE A 428 28.29 20.65 17.91
CA ILE A 428 28.17 21.00 16.48
C ILE A 428 27.58 19.84 15.64
N LEU A 429 27.95 18.59 15.93
CA LEU A 429 27.47 17.39 15.22
C LEU A 429 26.00 17.09 15.54
N SER A 430 25.57 17.27 16.78
CA SER A 430 24.17 17.04 17.19
C SER A 430 23.19 17.92 16.39
N ASN A 431 23.52 19.19 16.17
CA ASN A 431 22.70 20.09 15.35
C ASN A 431 22.69 19.68 13.87
N ALA A 432 23.83 19.20 13.35
CA ALA A 432 23.91 18.73 11.97
C ALA A 432 23.03 17.48 11.76
N ILE A 433 23.04 16.53 12.70
CA ILE A 433 22.19 15.34 12.69
C ILE A 433 20.70 15.72 12.77
N GLU A 434 20.33 16.62 13.68
CA GLU A 434 18.94 17.06 13.82
C GLU A 434 18.43 17.77 12.55
N ASN A 435 19.26 18.60 11.91
CA ASN A 435 18.91 19.24 10.65
C ASN A 435 18.78 18.24 9.51
N ALA A 436 19.66 17.22 9.45
CA ALA A 436 19.57 16.14 8.48
C ALA A 436 18.24 15.38 8.62
N GLN A 437 17.85 14.99 9.84
CA GLN A 437 16.56 14.34 10.09
C GLN A 437 15.37 15.23 9.68
N LYS A 438 15.37 16.51 10.03
CA LYS A 438 14.31 17.46 9.62
C LYS A 438 14.19 17.58 8.10
N GLN A 439 15.31 17.57 7.37
CA GLN A 439 15.29 17.62 5.91
C GLN A 439 14.69 16.35 5.30
N VAL A 440 15.01 15.17 5.86
CA VAL A 440 14.43 13.89 5.45
C VAL A 440 12.92 13.85 5.74
N GLU A 441 12.51 14.26 6.94
CA GLU A 441 11.10 14.35 7.35
C GLU A 441 10.30 15.27 6.43
N SER A 442 10.81 16.48 6.15
CA SER A 442 10.18 17.44 5.25
C SER A 442 10.02 16.89 3.83
N ARG A 443 11.04 16.19 3.32
CA ARG A 443 10.95 15.56 2.00
C ARG A 443 9.96 14.40 1.97
N ASN A 444 9.94 13.58 3.02
CA ASN A 444 8.99 12.48 3.15
C ASN A 444 7.55 13.02 3.25
N PHE A 445 7.35 14.14 3.97
CA PHE A 445 6.08 14.86 4.01
C PHE A 445 5.67 15.39 2.62
N GLN A 446 6.57 16.07 1.90
CA GLN A 446 6.29 16.56 0.55
C GLN A 446 5.93 15.41 -0.41
N THR A 447 6.62 14.28 -0.33
CA THR A 447 6.29 13.08 -1.12
C THR A 447 4.88 12.58 -0.81
N ARG A 448 4.51 12.49 0.49
CA ARG A 448 3.16 12.09 0.90
C ARG A 448 2.10 13.10 0.44
N LYS A 449 2.38 14.39 0.54
CA LYS A 449 1.50 15.47 0.08
C LYS A 449 1.25 15.37 -1.42
N THR A 450 2.30 15.21 -2.22
CA THR A 450 2.15 15.03 -3.67
C THR A 450 1.35 13.77 -4.01
N VAL A 451 1.60 12.64 -3.33
CA VAL A 451 0.78 11.42 -3.50
C VAL A 451 -0.70 11.68 -3.20
N LEU A 452 -1.01 12.46 -2.16
CA LEU A 452 -2.37 12.85 -1.81
C LEU A 452 -3.00 13.78 -2.86
N GLU A 453 -2.26 14.77 -3.37
CA GLU A 453 -2.74 15.70 -4.41
C GLU A 453 -3.18 14.97 -5.69
N TYR A 454 -2.38 13.99 -6.15
CA TYR A 454 -2.77 13.14 -7.27
C TYR A 454 -3.97 12.25 -6.95
N ASP A 455 -4.03 11.67 -5.74
CA ASP A 455 -5.18 10.83 -5.33
C ASP A 455 -6.45 11.64 -5.10
N ASP A 456 -6.39 12.94 -4.74
CA ASP A 456 -7.57 13.79 -4.57
C ASP A 456 -8.31 14.03 -5.90
N VAL A 457 -7.57 14.12 -7.02
CA VAL A 457 -8.15 14.12 -8.37
C VAL A 457 -8.89 12.81 -8.62
N MET A 458 -8.23 11.67 -8.40
CA MET A 458 -8.83 10.35 -8.56
C MET A 458 -9.99 10.09 -7.59
N ASN A 459 -9.94 10.64 -6.38
CA ASN A 459 -10.96 10.48 -5.36
C ASN A 459 -12.26 11.18 -5.76
N THR A 460 -12.16 12.34 -6.40
CA THR A 460 -13.33 13.06 -6.94
C THR A 460 -14.03 12.22 -8.02
N GLN A 461 -13.26 11.67 -8.97
CA GLN A 461 -13.79 10.76 -10.00
C GLN A 461 -14.41 9.50 -9.39
N ARG A 462 -13.72 8.91 -8.41
CA ARG A 462 -14.13 7.70 -7.69
C ARG A 462 -15.44 7.91 -6.94
N GLN A 463 -15.65 9.07 -6.32
CA GLN A 463 -16.90 9.39 -5.62
C GLN A 463 -18.09 9.32 -6.58
N VAL A 464 -17.98 9.95 -7.76
CA VAL A 464 -19.03 9.92 -8.79
C VAL A 464 -19.32 8.49 -9.24
N ILE A 465 -18.29 7.73 -9.60
CA ILE A 465 -18.45 6.35 -10.07
C ILE A 465 -19.01 5.44 -8.98
N TYR A 466 -18.54 5.57 -7.74
CA TYR A 466 -18.98 4.71 -6.64
C TYR A 466 -20.40 5.04 -6.20
N GLU A 467 -20.83 6.30 -6.28
CA GLU A 467 -22.22 6.67 -6.08
C GLU A 467 -23.13 6.02 -7.14
N GLN A 468 -22.75 6.09 -8.42
CA GLN A 468 -23.50 5.45 -9.50
C GLN A 468 -23.55 3.92 -9.34
N ARG A 469 -22.41 3.27 -9.04
CA ARG A 469 -22.37 1.83 -8.76
C ARG A 469 -23.27 1.46 -7.57
N ARG A 470 -23.31 2.28 -6.52
CA ARG A 470 -24.15 2.03 -5.34
C ARG A 470 -25.64 2.08 -5.69
N LYS A 471 -26.10 3.06 -6.46
CA LYS A 471 -27.50 3.13 -6.94
C LYS A 471 -27.93 1.86 -7.66
N VAL A 472 -27.04 1.33 -8.52
CA VAL A 472 -27.27 0.07 -9.26
C VAL A 472 -27.33 -1.14 -8.31
N LEU A 473 -26.43 -1.21 -7.33
CA LEU A 473 -26.33 -2.32 -6.38
C LEU A 473 -27.47 -2.33 -5.34
N ASP A 474 -27.92 -1.16 -4.90
CA ASP A 474 -29.03 -0.98 -3.95
C ASP A 474 -30.40 -1.28 -4.59
N GLY A 475 -30.42 -1.52 -5.90
CA GLY A 475 -31.60 -1.97 -6.63
C GLY A 475 -32.54 -0.84 -7.04
N GLU A 476 -32.05 0.39 -7.12
CA GLU A 476 -32.83 1.54 -7.58
C GLU A 476 -33.37 1.33 -9.00
N ASN A 477 -34.48 2.01 -9.33
CA ASN A 477 -35.06 1.99 -10.66
C ASN A 477 -34.24 2.90 -11.58
N LEU A 478 -33.58 2.30 -12.58
CA LEU A 478 -32.68 3.01 -13.50
C LEU A 478 -33.37 3.54 -14.76
N LYS A 479 -34.71 3.43 -14.88
CA LYS A 479 -35.45 3.85 -16.10
C LYS A 479 -35.12 5.26 -16.52
N GLU A 480 -35.29 6.18 -15.58
CA GLU A 480 -35.09 7.61 -15.81
C GLU A 480 -33.63 7.89 -16.15
N SER A 481 -32.69 7.25 -15.45
CA SER A 481 -31.26 7.34 -15.75
C SER A 481 -30.94 6.89 -17.16
N VAL A 482 -31.50 5.76 -17.63
CA VAL A 482 -31.29 5.25 -18.99
C VAL A 482 -31.91 6.18 -20.03
N GLN A 483 -33.12 6.69 -19.80
CA GLN A 483 -33.77 7.65 -20.71
C GLN A 483 -33.00 8.97 -20.81
N ASN A 484 -32.45 9.44 -19.69
CA ASN A 484 -31.58 10.61 -19.66
C ASN A 484 -30.29 10.34 -20.44
N MET A 485 -29.65 9.18 -20.26
CA MET A 485 -28.47 8.79 -21.05
C MET A 485 -28.76 8.77 -22.55
N ILE A 486 -29.90 8.18 -22.97
CA ILE A 486 -30.33 8.19 -24.38
C ILE A 486 -30.44 9.62 -24.91
N THR A 487 -31.08 10.50 -24.13
CA THR A 487 -31.26 11.91 -24.50
C THR A 487 -29.91 12.63 -24.62
N THR A 488 -29.00 12.43 -23.66
CA THR A 488 -27.67 13.05 -23.67
C THR A 488 -26.84 12.59 -24.86
N VAL A 489 -26.78 11.28 -25.14
CA VAL A 489 -26.00 10.74 -26.27
C VAL A 489 -26.52 11.26 -27.61
N ILE A 490 -27.85 11.27 -27.81
CA ILE A 490 -28.46 11.84 -29.02
C ILE A 490 -28.16 13.34 -29.14
N THR A 491 -28.31 14.08 -28.04
CA THR A 491 -28.09 15.53 -28.01
C THR A 491 -26.65 15.88 -28.37
N ASN A 492 -25.68 15.17 -27.78
CA ASN A 492 -24.26 15.40 -28.04
C ASN A 492 -23.92 15.11 -29.51
N GLU A 493 -24.41 13.99 -30.05
CA GLU A 493 -24.13 13.58 -31.43
C GLU A 493 -24.72 14.55 -32.46
N VAL A 494 -25.98 14.97 -32.28
CA VAL A 494 -26.62 15.95 -33.17
C VAL A 494 -25.90 17.30 -33.08
N ASN A 495 -25.61 17.79 -31.88
CA ASN A 495 -24.96 19.09 -31.71
C ASN A 495 -23.52 19.11 -32.26
N ALA A 496 -22.77 18.01 -32.12
CA ALA A 496 -21.42 17.88 -32.66
C ALA A 496 -21.39 18.04 -34.19
N HIS A 497 -22.37 17.46 -34.89
CA HIS A 497 -22.50 17.56 -36.35
C HIS A 497 -23.21 18.84 -36.81
N MET A 498 -24.03 19.46 -35.95
CA MET A 498 -24.70 20.72 -36.27
C MET A 498 -23.72 21.91 -36.19
N GLY A 499 -22.84 21.94 -35.20
CA GLY A 499 -21.89 23.04 -34.98
C GLY A 499 -22.59 24.41 -34.89
N GLU A 500 -22.15 25.38 -35.71
CA GLU A 500 -22.77 26.71 -35.82
C GLU A 500 -23.84 26.80 -36.93
N LEU A 501 -24.15 25.69 -37.61
CA LEU A 501 -25.10 25.67 -38.72
C LEU A 501 -26.53 25.79 -38.21
N LYS A 502 -27.39 26.47 -38.99
CA LYS A 502 -28.83 26.55 -38.71
C LYS A 502 -29.60 25.29 -39.08
N HIS A 503 -29.11 24.55 -40.07
CA HIS A 503 -29.66 23.29 -40.55
C HIS A 503 -28.52 22.33 -40.91
N MET A 504 -28.72 21.05 -40.63
CA MET A 504 -27.77 19.98 -40.97
C MET A 504 -27.97 19.57 -42.43
N ASP A 505 -26.89 19.24 -43.14
CA ASP A 505 -26.97 18.63 -44.47
C ASP A 505 -27.22 17.12 -44.41
N ALA A 506 -27.61 16.53 -45.54
CA ALA A 506 -27.96 15.13 -45.63
C ALA A 506 -26.76 14.18 -45.47
N GLU A 507 -25.53 14.66 -45.61
CA GLU A 507 -24.31 13.86 -45.38
C GLU A 507 -24.06 13.70 -43.87
N ASN A 508 -23.97 14.82 -43.15
CA ASN A 508 -23.84 14.85 -41.69
C ASN A 508 -25.01 14.13 -41.00
N TRP A 509 -26.25 14.31 -41.48
CA TRP A 509 -27.41 13.61 -40.93
C TRP A 509 -27.34 12.08 -41.14
N ARG A 510 -26.76 11.64 -42.27
CA ARG A 510 -26.52 10.21 -42.51
C ARG A 510 -25.49 9.64 -41.55
N GLU A 511 -24.44 10.40 -41.20
CA GLU A 511 -23.43 9.99 -40.22
C GLU A 511 -24.01 9.86 -38.82
N VAL A 512 -24.76 10.87 -38.35
CA VAL A 512 -25.50 10.83 -37.08
C VAL A 512 -26.41 9.60 -37.02
N CYS A 513 -27.24 9.39 -38.05
CA CYS A 513 -28.15 8.25 -38.09
C CYS A 513 -27.44 6.89 -38.17
N ALA A 514 -26.23 6.83 -38.74
CA ALA A 514 -25.48 5.58 -38.95
C ALA A 514 -25.20 4.89 -37.62
N GLN A 515 -24.84 5.64 -36.58
CA GLN A 515 -24.52 5.11 -35.26
C GLN A 515 -25.71 4.40 -34.58
N TYR A 516 -26.94 4.81 -34.91
CA TYR A 516 -28.17 4.26 -34.33
C TYR A 516 -28.84 3.17 -35.17
N ARG A 517 -28.32 2.89 -36.39
CA ARG A 517 -28.81 1.80 -37.23
C ARG A 517 -28.55 0.45 -36.56
N GLY A 518 -29.58 -0.39 -36.52
CA GLY A 518 -29.50 -1.70 -35.86
C GLY A 518 -29.65 -1.66 -34.34
N MET A 519 -29.69 -0.47 -33.72
CA MET A 519 -30.08 -0.29 -32.33
C MET A 519 -31.57 0.04 -32.21
N PHE A 520 -31.96 1.24 -32.66
CA PHE A 520 -33.35 1.70 -32.64
C PHE A 520 -33.83 2.27 -33.98
N LEU A 521 -32.95 2.37 -34.97
CA LEU A 521 -33.32 2.74 -36.34
C LEU A 521 -33.15 1.57 -37.31
N THR A 522 -34.11 1.43 -38.24
CA THR A 522 -33.97 0.51 -39.38
C THR A 522 -33.11 1.13 -40.51
N PRO A 523 -32.53 0.32 -41.42
CA PRO A 523 -31.60 0.82 -42.44
C PRO A 523 -32.13 1.94 -43.34
N ASP A 524 -33.44 2.04 -43.53
CA ASP A 524 -34.09 3.00 -44.42
C ASP A 524 -34.87 4.12 -43.69
N GLU A 525 -34.81 4.14 -42.35
CA GLU A 525 -35.56 5.10 -41.53
C GLU A 525 -34.88 6.47 -41.49
N LEU A 526 -35.63 7.58 -41.46
CA LEU A 526 -35.06 8.94 -41.33
C LEU A 526 -34.00 9.31 -42.38
N LYS A 527 -34.09 8.77 -43.60
CA LYS A 527 -33.26 9.22 -44.73
C LYS A 527 -33.88 10.49 -45.33
N PHE A 528 -33.39 11.65 -44.92
CA PHE A 528 -33.87 12.95 -45.40
C PHE A 528 -32.97 13.53 -46.49
N THR A 529 -33.56 14.30 -47.41
CA THR A 529 -32.82 15.15 -48.35
C THR A 529 -32.44 16.49 -47.71
N ASP A 530 -31.55 17.25 -48.34
CA ASP A 530 -31.15 18.58 -47.84
C ASP A 530 -32.37 19.52 -47.71
N GLU A 531 -33.32 19.45 -48.64
CA GLU A 531 -34.54 20.26 -48.59
C GLU A 531 -35.45 19.85 -47.43
N GLU A 532 -35.53 18.56 -47.12
CA GLU A 532 -36.33 18.06 -46.00
C GLU A 532 -35.68 18.39 -44.65
N LEU A 533 -34.36 18.53 -44.58
CA LEU A 533 -33.66 18.91 -43.35
C LEU A 533 -33.80 20.40 -43.01
N GLN A 534 -34.09 21.26 -44.00
CA GLN A 534 -34.32 22.70 -43.77
C GLN A 534 -35.53 22.99 -42.87
N GLN A 535 -36.45 22.04 -42.69
CA GLN A 535 -37.61 22.22 -41.80
C GLN A 535 -37.29 21.92 -40.33
N TYR A 536 -36.11 21.37 -40.03
CA TYR A 536 -35.70 21.00 -38.67
C TYR A 536 -34.52 21.85 -38.21
N ASP A 537 -34.60 22.31 -36.96
CA ASP A 537 -33.44 22.77 -36.21
C ASP A 537 -32.84 21.60 -35.40
N ALA A 538 -31.75 21.85 -34.67
CA ALA A 538 -31.09 20.84 -33.86
C ALA A 538 -32.06 20.17 -32.88
N GLN A 539 -32.92 20.95 -32.23
CA GLN A 539 -33.89 20.46 -31.25
C GLN A 539 -34.93 19.52 -31.90
N GLY A 540 -35.43 19.88 -33.08
CA GLY A 540 -36.35 19.05 -33.84
C GLY A 540 -35.75 17.69 -34.23
N LEU A 541 -34.48 17.67 -34.65
CA LEU A 541 -33.76 16.42 -34.96
C LEU A 541 -33.52 15.56 -33.72
N ILE A 542 -33.15 16.19 -32.59
CA ILE A 542 -32.99 15.52 -31.29
C ILE A 542 -34.30 14.88 -30.84
N ASP A 543 -35.41 15.62 -30.90
CA ASP A 543 -36.72 15.12 -30.47
C ASP A 543 -37.18 13.93 -31.32
N LEU A 544 -36.92 13.95 -32.63
CA LEU A 544 -37.25 12.87 -33.55
C LEU A 544 -36.51 11.57 -33.20
N LEU A 545 -35.20 11.65 -32.97
CA LEU A 545 -34.40 10.50 -32.56
C LEU A 545 -34.78 10.00 -31.16
N ARG A 546 -35.07 10.92 -30.23
CA ARG A 546 -35.47 10.58 -28.86
C ARG A 546 -36.81 9.85 -28.84
N GLU A 547 -37.81 10.34 -29.57
CA GLU A 547 -39.12 9.69 -29.68
C GLU A 547 -38.95 8.26 -30.22
N ARG A 548 -38.15 8.11 -31.28
CA ARG A 548 -37.91 6.81 -31.88
C ARG A 548 -37.18 5.84 -30.93
N ALA A 549 -36.15 6.30 -30.22
CA ALA A 549 -35.46 5.49 -29.23
C ALA A 549 -36.38 5.08 -28.07
N SER A 550 -37.22 6.00 -27.60
CA SER A 550 -38.22 5.75 -26.54
C SER A 550 -39.25 4.70 -26.95
N ASP A 551 -39.73 4.73 -28.20
CA ASP A 551 -40.67 3.74 -28.73
C ASP A 551 -40.08 2.33 -28.78
N VAL A 552 -38.83 2.19 -29.23
CA VAL A 552 -38.14 0.89 -29.27
C VAL A 552 -37.88 0.38 -27.85
N TYR A 553 -37.41 1.27 -26.96
CA TYR A 553 -37.19 0.94 -25.56
C TYR A 553 -38.49 0.46 -24.87
N THR A 554 -39.59 1.18 -25.08
CA THR A 554 -40.90 0.86 -24.48
C THR A 554 -41.43 -0.48 -24.98
N ARG A 555 -41.29 -0.77 -26.28
CA ARG A 555 -41.64 -2.10 -26.83
C ARG A 555 -40.81 -3.20 -26.20
N LYS A 556 -39.50 -2.98 -26.03
CA LYS A 556 -38.60 -3.94 -25.39
C LYS A 556 -38.98 -4.20 -23.92
N GLU A 557 -39.38 -3.16 -23.18
CA GLU A 557 -39.89 -3.29 -21.83
C GLU A 557 -41.20 -4.09 -21.77
N GLN A 558 -42.11 -3.88 -22.73
CA GLN A 558 -43.35 -4.67 -22.83
C GLN A 558 -43.08 -6.16 -23.13
N GLU A 559 -42.08 -6.46 -23.97
CA GLU A 559 -41.69 -7.84 -24.31
C GLU A 559 -41.04 -8.59 -23.13
N LEU A 560 -40.16 -7.91 -22.37
CA LEU A 560 -39.41 -8.52 -21.27
C LEU A 560 -40.16 -8.50 -19.93
N GLY A 561 -41.07 -7.53 -19.77
CA GLY A 561 -41.67 -7.18 -18.49
C GLY A 561 -40.76 -6.30 -17.63
N GLU A 562 -41.37 -5.48 -16.77
CA GLU A 562 -40.67 -4.50 -15.94
C GLU A 562 -39.54 -5.10 -15.08
N PRO A 563 -39.73 -6.21 -14.31
CA PRO A 563 -38.67 -6.72 -13.43
C PRO A 563 -37.41 -7.18 -14.19
N LEU A 564 -37.60 -7.83 -15.34
CA LEU A 564 -36.49 -8.32 -16.17
C LEU A 564 -35.79 -7.18 -16.90
N MET A 565 -36.55 -6.16 -17.34
CA MET A 565 -35.97 -4.95 -17.93
C MET A 565 -35.10 -4.20 -16.93
N ARG A 566 -35.57 -4.00 -15.69
CA ARG A 566 -34.76 -3.36 -14.64
C ARG A 566 -33.48 -4.14 -14.32
N GLU A 567 -33.55 -5.48 -14.27
CA GLU A 567 -32.34 -6.29 -14.03
C GLU A 567 -31.37 -6.24 -15.22
N LEU A 568 -31.88 -6.24 -16.46
CA LEU A 568 -31.04 -6.06 -17.66
C LEU A 568 -30.26 -4.74 -17.58
N GLU A 569 -30.93 -3.63 -17.26
CA GLU A 569 -30.28 -2.32 -17.14
C GLU A 569 -29.18 -2.34 -16.08
N ARG A 570 -29.49 -2.86 -14.88
CA ARG A 570 -28.52 -2.94 -13.79
C ARG A 570 -27.30 -3.75 -14.18
N VAL A 571 -27.49 -4.93 -14.77
CA VAL A 571 -26.38 -5.80 -15.16
C VAL A 571 -25.53 -5.18 -16.27
N MET A 572 -26.16 -4.57 -17.28
CA MET A 572 -25.43 -3.94 -18.38
C MET A 572 -24.68 -2.70 -17.91
N MET A 573 -25.33 -1.80 -17.17
CA MET A 573 -24.71 -0.59 -16.66
C MET A 573 -23.55 -0.92 -15.71
N LEU A 574 -23.75 -1.81 -14.73
CA LEU A 574 -22.69 -2.19 -13.80
C LEU A 574 -21.47 -2.76 -14.53
N ARG A 575 -21.70 -3.60 -15.53
CA ARG A 575 -20.63 -4.22 -16.30
C ARG A 575 -19.85 -3.20 -17.12
N VAL A 576 -20.54 -2.29 -17.81
CA VAL A 576 -19.90 -1.24 -18.62
C VAL A 576 -19.13 -0.27 -17.72
N VAL A 577 -19.73 0.19 -16.62
CA VAL A 577 -19.06 1.04 -15.64
C VAL A 577 -17.80 0.36 -15.10
N ASP A 578 -17.87 -0.92 -14.72
CA ASP A 578 -16.72 -1.65 -14.20
C ASP A 578 -15.60 -1.78 -15.25
N GLU A 579 -15.92 -2.15 -16.50
CA GLU A 579 -14.95 -2.27 -17.59
C GLU A 579 -14.20 -0.95 -17.84
N TYR A 580 -14.94 0.12 -18.12
CA TYR A 580 -14.36 1.43 -18.45
C TYR A 580 -13.65 2.10 -17.28
N TRP A 581 -14.17 1.92 -16.05
CA TRP A 581 -13.52 2.48 -14.86
C TRP A 581 -12.17 1.83 -14.60
N MET A 582 -12.03 0.52 -14.79
CA MET A 582 -10.74 -0.16 -14.65
C MET A 582 -9.73 0.33 -15.68
N ASP A 583 -10.15 0.46 -16.95
CA ASP A 583 -9.29 0.99 -18.01
C ASP A 583 -8.89 2.45 -17.73
N ASN A 584 -9.80 3.26 -17.19
CA ASN A 584 -9.49 4.64 -16.78
C ASN A 584 -8.51 4.70 -15.60
N ILE A 585 -8.58 3.79 -14.62
CA ILE A 585 -7.58 3.74 -13.55
C ILE A 585 -6.19 3.47 -14.13
N ASP A 586 -6.07 2.51 -15.04
CA ASP A 586 -4.79 2.19 -15.69
C ASP A 586 -4.30 3.40 -16.52
N ALA A 587 -5.17 4.02 -17.32
CA ALA A 587 -4.83 5.20 -18.12
C ALA A 587 -4.43 6.42 -17.26
N MET A 588 -5.09 6.64 -16.12
CA MET A 588 -4.73 7.68 -15.15
C MET A 588 -3.40 7.40 -14.46
N GLN A 589 -2.99 6.14 -14.35
CA GLN A 589 -1.68 5.74 -13.84
C GLN A 589 -0.59 6.04 -14.88
N GLU A 590 -0.83 5.71 -16.15
CA GLU A 590 0.07 6.05 -17.27
C GLU A 590 0.24 7.57 -17.41
N LEU A 591 -0.86 8.32 -17.37
CA LEU A 591 -0.86 9.78 -17.41
C LEU A 591 0.02 10.35 -16.27
N ARG A 592 -0.14 9.83 -15.05
CA ARG A 592 0.66 10.26 -13.90
C ARG A 592 2.16 10.04 -14.11
N GLN A 593 2.55 8.95 -14.76
CA GLN A 593 3.96 8.67 -15.08
C GLN A 593 4.49 9.60 -16.18
N GLY A 594 3.68 9.87 -17.20
CA GLY A 594 4.06 10.73 -18.34
C GLY A 594 4.08 12.23 -18.02
N ILE A 595 3.24 12.70 -17.08
CA ILE A 595 3.10 14.14 -16.78
C ILE A 595 4.39 14.76 -16.23
N GLY A 596 5.22 13.96 -15.55
CA GLY A 596 6.50 14.41 -14.98
C GLY A 596 7.51 14.83 -16.05
N LEU A 597 7.46 14.22 -17.24
CA LEU A 597 8.33 14.56 -18.37
C LEU A 597 7.91 15.86 -19.09
N ARG A 598 6.64 16.28 -18.93
CA ARG A 598 6.09 17.52 -19.52
C ARG A 598 6.31 18.75 -18.62
N ALA A 599 6.81 18.57 -17.40
CA ALA A 599 7.12 19.63 -16.43
C ALA A 599 8.21 20.62 -16.91
N TYR A 600 8.91 20.33 -18.01
CA TYR A 600 9.88 21.23 -18.65
C TYR A 600 9.29 22.58 -19.11
N GLY A 601 7.96 22.73 -19.16
CA GLY A 601 7.26 23.91 -19.67
C GLY A 601 6.84 25.00 -18.67
N GLN A 602 7.41 25.07 -17.45
CA GLN A 602 7.00 26.00 -16.37
C GLN A 602 5.54 25.84 -15.85
N ASN A 603 4.80 24.83 -16.28
CA ASN A 603 3.45 24.53 -15.78
C ASN A 603 3.51 23.51 -14.63
N ASP A 604 2.63 23.67 -13.64
CA ASP A 604 2.51 22.75 -12.51
C ASP A 604 1.97 21.38 -12.99
N PRO A 605 2.72 20.28 -12.78
CA PRO A 605 2.33 18.94 -13.24
C PRO A 605 1.00 18.44 -12.66
N VAL A 606 0.64 18.86 -11.43
CA VAL A 606 -0.63 18.46 -10.80
C VAL A 606 -1.80 19.16 -11.50
N VAL A 607 -1.62 20.41 -11.95
CA VAL A 607 -2.63 21.15 -12.69
C VAL A 607 -2.88 20.54 -14.06
N GLU A 608 -1.81 20.20 -14.79
CA GLU A 608 -1.93 19.52 -16.09
C GLU A 608 -2.55 18.12 -15.93
N TYR A 609 -2.14 17.35 -14.91
CA TYR A 609 -2.75 16.06 -14.58
C TYR A 609 -4.24 16.19 -14.29
N LYS A 610 -4.65 17.23 -13.55
CA LYS A 610 -6.06 17.49 -13.27
C LYS A 610 -6.83 17.84 -14.53
N ARG A 611 -6.26 18.61 -15.45
CA ARG A 611 -6.90 19.00 -16.71
C ARG A 611 -7.08 17.78 -17.63
N GLU A 612 -5.99 17.09 -17.96
CA GLU A 612 -6.01 15.90 -18.83
C GLU A 612 -6.83 14.78 -18.21
N GLY A 613 -6.68 14.54 -16.90
CA GLY A 613 -7.46 13.53 -16.19
C GLY A 613 -8.95 13.83 -16.13
N HIS A 614 -9.35 15.10 -16.10
CA HIS A 614 -10.77 15.47 -16.19
C HIS A 614 -11.33 15.21 -17.60
N GLU A 615 -10.59 15.55 -18.65
CA GLU A 615 -10.99 15.25 -20.03
C GLU A 615 -11.13 13.74 -20.28
N MET A 616 -10.16 12.94 -19.82
CA MET A 616 -10.25 11.47 -19.87
C MET A 616 -11.48 10.94 -19.13
N PHE A 617 -11.80 11.53 -17.97
CA PHE A 617 -12.97 11.15 -17.19
C PHE A 617 -14.29 11.48 -17.89
N GLU A 618 -14.43 12.67 -18.47
CA GLU A 618 -15.63 13.04 -19.24
C GLU A 618 -15.80 12.13 -20.47
N ASN A 619 -14.71 11.84 -21.18
CA ASN A 619 -14.73 10.90 -22.32
C ASN A 619 -15.12 9.49 -21.89
N MET A 620 -14.61 9.03 -20.73
CA MET A 620 -15.00 7.73 -20.16
C MET A 620 -16.50 7.72 -19.80
N ILE A 621 -17.02 8.78 -19.18
CA ILE A 621 -18.45 8.88 -18.84
C ILE A 621 -19.31 8.85 -20.11
N ALA A 622 -18.94 9.59 -21.15
CA ALA A 622 -19.63 9.55 -22.44
C ALA A 622 -19.64 8.14 -23.05
N ALA A 623 -18.48 7.48 -23.09
CA ALA A 623 -18.36 6.11 -23.61
C ALA A 623 -19.16 5.09 -22.78
N ILE A 624 -19.22 5.25 -21.45
CA ILE A 624 -20.08 4.43 -20.58
C ILE A 624 -21.55 4.59 -20.96
N GLN A 625 -22.01 5.83 -21.20
CA GLN A 625 -23.41 6.08 -21.59
C GLN A 625 -23.73 5.43 -22.93
N GLU A 626 -22.91 5.66 -23.94
CA GLU A 626 -23.05 5.10 -25.28
C GLU A 626 -23.06 3.56 -25.27
N GLU A 627 -22.06 2.95 -24.65
CA GLU A 627 -21.94 1.49 -24.61
C GLU A 627 -23.05 0.85 -23.76
N THR A 628 -23.50 1.50 -22.69
CA THR A 628 -24.65 1.04 -21.90
C THR A 628 -25.91 1.01 -22.76
N ILE A 629 -26.21 2.10 -23.48
CA ILE A 629 -27.36 2.18 -24.38
C ILE A 629 -27.25 1.13 -25.48
N ARG A 630 -26.07 1.02 -26.12
CA ARG A 630 -25.82 0.04 -27.17
C ARG A 630 -26.07 -1.39 -26.70
N ARG A 631 -25.52 -1.78 -25.54
CA ARG A 631 -25.73 -3.11 -24.95
C ARG A 631 -27.19 -3.34 -24.59
N ILE A 632 -27.88 -2.34 -24.03
CA ILE A 632 -29.31 -2.45 -23.71
C ILE A 632 -30.13 -2.69 -24.98
N PHE A 633 -29.94 -1.93 -26.06
CA PHE A 633 -30.72 -2.11 -27.29
C PHE A 633 -30.38 -3.42 -28.02
N LEU A 634 -29.11 -3.81 -28.09
CA LEU A 634 -28.67 -5.01 -28.80
C LEU A 634 -28.87 -6.32 -28.01
N ALA A 635 -29.06 -6.26 -26.69
CA ALA A 635 -29.24 -7.45 -25.86
C ALA A 635 -30.45 -8.27 -26.31
N ARG A 636 -30.23 -9.55 -26.63
CA ARG A 636 -31.30 -10.53 -26.90
C ARG A 636 -31.46 -11.41 -25.67
N ILE A 637 -32.53 -11.20 -24.92
CA ILE A 637 -32.85 -11.98 -23.72
C ILE A 637 -34.12 -12.79 -23.99
N GLN A 638 -34.08 -14.08 -23.67
CA GLN A 638 -35.28 -14.93 -23.67
C GLN A 638 -36.04 -14.73 -22.36
N VAL A 639 -37.36 -14.54 -22.45
CA VAL A 639 -38.25 -14.44 -21.29
C VAL A 639 -38.14 -15.75 -20.47
N GLY A 640 -37.73 -15.64 -19.20
CA GLY A 640 -37.47 -16.78 -18.30
C GLY A 640 -36.00 -17.15 -18.11
N ALA A 641 -35.06 -16.49 -18.80
CA ALA A 641 -33.62 -16.64 -18.55
C ALA A 641 -33.18 -15.81 -17.33
N ASN A 642 -32.31 -16.39 -16.49
CA ASN A 642 -31.68 -15.66 -15.39
C ASN A 642 -30.52 -14.80 -15.92
N VAL A 643 -30.66 -13.47 -15.84
CA VAL A 643 -29.54 -12.54 -16.10
C VAL A 643 -28.55 -12.68 -14.94
N LYS A 644 -27.42 -13.36 -15.18
CA LYS A 644 -26.39 -13.56 -14.15
C LYS A 644 -25.42 -12.38 -14.14
N ARG A 645 -25.09 -11.92 -12.93
CA ARG A 645 -24.01 -10.97 -12.68
C ARG A 645 -22.68 -11.70 -12.70
N GLU A 646 -21.96 -11.61 -13.81
CA GLU A 646 -20.60 -12.16 -13.91
C GLU A 646 -19.58 -11.07 -13.55
N ARG A 647 -18.56 -11.43 -12.75
CA ARG A 647 -17.49 -10.49 -12.39
C ARG A 647 -16.60 -10.24 -13.60
N VAL A 648 -16.29 -8.97 -13.86
CA VAL A 648 -15.46 -8.54 -14.99
C VAL A 648 -13.99 -8.95 -14.81
N ALA A 649 -13.49 -8.95 -13.57
CA ALA A 649 -12.12 -9.31 -13.25
C ALA A 649 -12.01 -10.26 -12.05
N ARG A 650 -10.95 -11.07 -12.04
CA ARG A 650 -10.55 -11.90 -10.89
C ARG A 650 -9.45 -11.19 -10.11
N VAL A 651 -9.67 -11.00 -8.82
CA VAL A 651 -8.67 -10.43 -7.89
C VAL A 651 -7.50 -11.41 -7.77
N THR A 652 -6.29 -10.91 -7.97
CA THR A 652 -5.04 -11.70 -7.88
C THR A 652 -4.11 -11.22 -6.77
N GLY A 653 -4.35 -10.03 -6.20
CA GLY A 653 -3.58 -9.52 -5.06
C GLY A 653 -4.22 -8.29 -4.40
N GLU A 654 -3.91 -8.12 -3.11
CA GLU A 654 -4.33 -6.99 -2.29
C GLU A 654 -3.08 -6.38 -1.63
N SER A 655 -2.90 -5.07 -1.78
CA SER A 655 -1.76 -4.33 -1.23
C SER A 655 -2.28 -3.28 -0.27
N GLY A 656 -2.06 -3.47 1.04
CA GLY A 656 -2.56 -2.54 2.06
C GLY A 656 -2.21 -2.89 3.49
N GLY A 657 -1.80 -1.89 4.29
CA GLY A 657 -1.28 -1.96 5.69
C GLY A 657 -2.22 -2.51 6.77
N GLY A 658 -2.97 -3.58 6.48
CA GLY A 658 -3.61 -4.40 7.49
C GLY A 658 -2.60 -5.32 8.15
N ASP A 659 -2.56 -5.30 9.48
CA ASP A 659 -1.94 -6.33 10.32
C ASP A 659 -2.61 -7.67 9.95
N GLN A 660 -1.82 -8.71 9.62
CA GLN A 660 -2.35 -10.02 9.25
C GLN A 660 -2.82 -10.83 10.48
N THR A 661 -3.53 -10.19 11.40
CA THR A 661 -4.21 -10.87 12.51
C THR A 661 -5.52 -11.54 12.07
N VAL A 662 -6.04 -11.22 10.89
CA VAL A 662 -7.16 -11.96 10.30
C VAL A 662 -6.62 -13.27 9.72
N LYS A 663 -6.52 -14.31 10.58
CA LYS A 663 -6.38 -15.70 10.15
C LYS A 663 -7.34 -15.92 8.99
N LYS A 664 -6.84 -16.34 7.81
CA LYS A 664 -7.69 -16.95 6.78
C LYS A 664 -8.59 -17.95 7.49
N GLN A 665 -9.89 -17.70 7.56
CA GLN A 665 -10.82 -18.71 8.03
C GLN A 665 -10.51 -19.97 7.22
N PRO A 666 -10.25 -21.11 7.86
CA PRO A 666 -10.03 -22.33 7.11
C PRO A 666 -11.26 -22.50 6.22
N VAL A 667 -11.03 -22.57 4.90
CA VAL A 667 -12.06 -23.00 3.96
C VAL A 667 -12.68 -24.23 4.61
N LYS A 668 -13.95 -24.12 5.03
CA LYS A 668 -14.70 -25.27 5.52
C LYS A 668 -14.66 -26.27 4.37
N LYS A 669 -13.70 -27.22 4.42
CA LYS A 669 -13.81 -28.46 3.66
C LYS A 669 -15.15 -29.00 4.12
N GLY A 670 -16.17 -28.91 3.27
CA GLY A 670 -17.46 -29.51 3.54
C GLY A 670 -17.20 -30.92 4.07
N MET A 671 -17.79 -31.25 5.22
CA MET A 671 -17.67 -32.57 5.83
C MET A 671 -17.85 -33.62 4.73
N LYS A 672 -16.80 -34.36 4.40
CA LYS A 672 -16.93 -35.53 3.52
C LYS A 672 -17.72 -36.57 4.30
N ILE A 673 -19.02 -36.65 4.06
CA ILE A 673 -19.88 -37.69 4.62
C ILE A 673 -19.37 -39.03 4.07
N GLY A 674 -18.88 -39.90 4.96
CA GLY A 674 -18.41 -41.22 4.59
C GLY A 674 -19.56 -42.10 4.13
N ARG A 675 -19.31 -43.07 3.23
CA ARG A 675 -20.35 -43.96 2.65
C ARG A 675 -21.24 -44.67 3.69
N ASN A 676 -20.76 -44.85 4.92
CA ASN A 676 -21.48 -45.54 5.99
C ASN A 676 -22.09 -44.59 7.05
N ASP A 677 -21.86 -43.28 6.94
CA ASP A 677 -22.38 -42.28 7.86
C ASP A 677 -23.89 -42.08 7.65
N PRO A 678 -24.65 -41.67 8.68
CA PRO A 678 -26.07 -41.38 8.54
C PRO A 678 -26.31 -40.22 7.56
N CYS A 679 -27.32 -40.38 6.69
CA CYS A 679 -27.64 -39.36 5.70
C CYS A 679 -28.28 -38.12 6.36
N PRO A 680 -27.84 -36.88 6.03
CA PRO A 680 -28.34 -35.63 6.60
C PRO A 680 -29.83 -35.35 6.32
N CYS A 681 -30.45 -36.05 5.37
CA CYS A 681 -31.87 -35.89 5.05
C CYS A 681 -32.84 -36.35 6.17
N GLY A 682 -32.32 -36.81 7.31
CA GLY A 682 -33.12 -37.27 8.46
C GLY A 682 -33.76 -38.64 8.29
N SER A 683 -33.51 -39.36 7.18
CA SER A 683 -34.12 -40.67 6.90
C SER A 683 -33.63 -41.83 7.78
N GLY A 684 -32.61 -41.62 8.62
CA GLY A 684 -31.99 -42.67 9.45
C GLY A 684 -31.19 -43.73 8.67
N LYS A 685 -31.15 -43.65 7.33
CA LYS A 685 -30.37 -44.56 6.47
C LYS A 685 -28.92 -44.09 6.34
N LYS A 686 -28.00 -45.04 6.14
CA LYS A 686 -26.58 -44.74 5.79
C LYS A 686 -26.52 -44.07 4.40
N TRP A 687 -25.57 -43.15 4.19
CA TRP A 687 -25.40 -42.36 2.96
C TRP A 687 -25.46 -43.21 1.68
N LYS A 688 -24.75 -44.35 1.63
CA LYS A 688 -24.79 -45.25 0.46
C LYS A 688 -26.14 -45.94 0.17
N LYS A 689 -27.11 -45.85 1.07
CA LYS A 689 -28.44 -46.49 0.98
C LYS A 689 -29.56 -45.45 1.00
N CYS A 690 -29.23 -44.17 0.87
CA CYS A 690 -30.20 -43.10 0.81
C CYS A 690 -30.29 -42.59 -0.62
N ASP A 691 -31.51 -42.37 -1.09
CA ASP A 691 -31.79 -42.03 -2.49
C ASP A 691 -32.41 -40.62 -2.59
N CYS A 692 -32.17 -39.78 -1.57
CA CYS A 692 -32.72 -38.43 -1.47
C CYS A 692 -32.12 -37.54 -2.56
N ALA A 693 -32.96 -37.08 -3.48
CA ALA A 693 -32.55 -36.27 -4.64
C ALA A 693 -31.80 -34.98 -4.24
N GLU A 694 -32.14 -34.39 -3.10
CA GLU A 694 -31.51 -33.17 -2.57
C GLU A 694 -30.05 -33.35 -2.16
N TYR A 695 -29.63 -34.57 -1.77
CA TYR A 695 -28.27 -34.86 -1.28
C TYR A 695 -27.48 -35.86 -2.16
N HIS A 696 -28.14 -36.51 -3.13
CA HIS A 696 -27.54 -37.50 -4.04
C HIS A 696 -27.66 -37.12 -5.52
N GLY A 697 -27.76 -35.82 -5.81
CA GLY A 697 -27.78 -35.30 -7.18
C GLY A 697 -26.46 -35.57 -7.95
N PRO A 698 -26.44 -35.27 -9.27
CA PRO A 698 -25.29 -35.56 -10.15
C PRO A 698 -23.97 -34.91 -9.72
N GLU A 699 -24.06 -33.90 -8.86
CA GLU A 699 -22.94 -33.11 -8.33
C GLU A 699 -22.17 -33.85 -7.21
N TYR A 700 -22.73 -34.95 -6.69
CA TYR A 700 -22.23 -35.74 -5.56
C TYR A 700 -21.99 -37.24 -5.86
N GLN A 701 -22.18 -37.69 -7.10
CA GLN A 701 -21.69 -38.98 -7.60
C GLN A 701 -20.31 -38.81 -8.24
#